data_AF-A0AAX3UGG4-F1
#
_entry.id   AF-A0AAX3UGG4-F1
#
_cell.length_a   1.000
_cell.length_b   1.000
_cell.length_c   1.000
_cell.angle_alpha   90.00
_cell.angle_beta   90.00
_cell.angle_gamma   90.00
#
_symmetry.space_group_name_H-M   'P 1'
#
loop_
_entity.id
_entity.type
_entity.pdbx_description
1 polymer ?
#
loop_
_entity_poly.entity_id
_entity_poly.type
_entity_poly.pdbx_seq_one_letter_code
_entity_poly.pdbx_strand_id
1 'polypeptide(L)'
;MVTNAQGDVIFNKAGDPTANTIEYNDSADIAKGKAAVQRLTGLPMDQVKVLQNDWATAVKNQTNKYDITGLTKTAITQAAEKAGLNQTVQVGVPEKLPHYKVIIGCNKWENKAGTMTVNFLDQATKKAIATPNTALSVSVQYITNPNNGVSYNGRPQAFDNGQKITINDNQWNPQNGNFTYGYVNLPQTITDDGIKYELVKNNPVDPANAQRGDQVGGVVGTFANSYNAAINVYYQKVKTPTPVEEGSVTVIFHDDTTDTQIPDVGYSSGEKPAGTSFDYNPAEQEKELENQGYVYVKTNGTLPSDGKIPAKKIAVVIYMAHGVQPVNPGTPEKDIPKGTPEEAQPKNLTEEAVRHIHYVLDDGSGKPDAQKPPMTGLPADTIRKQTVTFTGNTYVDKITGQIVNAKRVDGKWIVDTASTAVPGINWTANNDGKFAGFDTPVVKGYNVVPTSVGEQKAVPKDDINVYVVYSKMPITQQASVTVIYHDDTADQNLPGGWTSGKEDQGTPVKYTQANINQTVADYEKKNYHYVRTDGTLPTEIPAQNVTVVVHLAHNMIPVNPNTPDKHGVNPDQLEATYTSTLHYQTKAGKTLAPDSSQSSTWTRQVTVDAVTNKVVDKGQYTTNWQLIGHDNKYNNFNVPVEIGYIAEKTTKDGAPVTTIVPGQLKVQRNLEDTVIYDKLAKIIPVDSAHQPIPGVAAVPYQNDPSDPTKILPDEESPQVPATWQIEPKQPAGVTPDIKTNIAKVNPIDPTKPTEIIYQKTPIGDYLSKDPNS
;
A
#
# COMPACT_ATOMS: atom_id res chain seq x y z
N MET A 1 -56.99 64.14 38.01
CA MET A 1 -56.25 64.27 39.29
C MET A 1 -55.07 63.31 39.24
N VAL A 2 -53.86 63.79 38.96
CA VAL A 2 -52.57 63.19 39.42
C VAL A 2 -51.40 64.20 39.38
N THR A 3 -51.72 65.49 39.45
CA THR A 3 -50.80 66.56 39.86
C THR A 3 -51.41 67.26 41.07
N ASN A 4 -50.59 67.87 41.94
CA ASN A 4 -51.12 68.68 43.04
C ASN A 4 -51.74 69.99 42.50
N ALA A 5 -52.31 70.82 43.38
CA ALA A 5 -52.92 72.09 42.99
C ALA A 5 -51.94 73.10 42.35
N GLN A 6 -50.63 72.82 42.43
CA GLN A 6 -49.55 73.62 41.86
C GLN A 6 -49.06 73.08 40.50
N GLY A 7 -49.60 71.94 40.04
CA GLY A 7 -49.24 71.33 38.76
C GLY A 7 -48.08 70.32 38.83
N ASP A 8 -47.57 70.00 40.02
CA ASP A 8 -46.45 69.07 40.19
C ASP A 8 -46.91 67.61 40.10
N VAL A 9 -46.10 66.76 39.47
CA VAL A 9 -46.34 65.30 39.36
C VAL A 9 -46.30 64.64 40.73
N ILE A 10 -47.33 63.88 41.07
CA ILE A 10 -47.40 63.11 42.32
C ILE A 10 -46.75 61.74 42.11
N PHE A 11 -45.83 61.37 43.00
CA PHE A 11 -45.15 60.06 42.99
C PHE A 11 -45.72 59.14 44.08
N ASN A 12 -45.81 57.84 43.80
CA ASN A 12 -46.22 56.85 44.79
C ASN A 12 -45.06 56.54 45.76
N LYS A 13 -45.31 55.72 46.80
CA LYS A 13 -44.30 55.35 47.80
C LYS A 13 -43.09 54.58 47.24
N ALA A 14 -43.20 53.98 46.05
CA ALA A 14 -42.09 53.31 45.37
C ALA A 14 -41.23 54.27 44.52
N GLY A 15 -41.65 55.53 44.38
CA GLY A 15 -40.93 56.56 43.60
C GLY A 15 -41.38 56.68 42.15
N ASP A 16 -42.43 55.96 41.74
CA ASP A 16 -42.97 56.00 40.38
C ASP A 16 -44.03 57.10 40.22
N PRO A 17 -44.06 57.80 39.07
CA PRO A 17 -45.07 58.81 38.80
C PRO A 17 -46.45 58.15 38.70
N THR A 18 -47.44 58.77 39.31
CA THR A 18 -48.83 58.26 39.30
C THR A 18 -49.61 58.64 38.04
N ALA A 19 -48.98 59.41 37.14
CA ALA A 19 -49.48 59.78 35.82
C ALA A 19 -48.52 59.31 34.74
N ASN A 20 -49.08 58.94 33.58
CA ASN A 20 -48.31 58.47 32.42
C ASN A 20 -47.82 59.61 31.51
N THR A 21 -48.38 60.83 31.61
CA THR A 21 -48.00 61.96 30.75
C THR A 21 -48.04 63.32 31.47
N ILE A 22 -47.21 64.29 31.06
CA ILE A 22 -47.23 65.70 31.52
C ILE A 22 -47.29 66.72 30.37
N GLU A 23 -47.94 67.86 30.61
CA GLU A 23 -48.03 68.99 29.66
C GLU A 23 -47.44 70.27 30.29
N TYR A 24 -46.65 71.04 29.52
CA TYR A 24 -46.00 72.27 29.99
C TYR A 24 -46.59 73.56 29.36
N ASN A 25 -46.46 74.74 30.01
CA ASN A 25 -46.92 76.07 29.54
C ASN A 25 -46.05 77.21 30.13
N ASP A 26 -45.49 78.09 29.29
CA ASP A 26 -44.51 79.13 29.66
C ASP A 26 -45.11 80.55 29.88
N SER A 27 -46.43 80.71 29.74
CA SER A 27 -47.12 82.02 29.78
C SER A 27 -46.87 82.85 31.04
N ALA A 28 -46.58 82.21 32.19
CA ALA A 28 -46.25 82.90 33.43
C ALA A 28 -44.89 83.59 33.39
N ASP A 29 -43.92 83.05 32.65
CA ASP A 29 -42.54 83.55 32.64
C ASP A 29 -42.34 84.69 31.64
N ILE A 30 -43.09 84.70 30.52
CA ILE A 30 -43.17 85.85 29.60
C ILE A 30 -43.72 87.10 30.33
N ALA A 31 -44.74 86.93 31.18
CA ALA A 31 -45.33 88.02 31.95
C ALA A 31 -44.34 88.60 32.97
N LYS A 32 -43.54 87.74 33.63
CA LYS A 32 -42.47 88.17 34.55
C LYS A 32 -41.35 88.91 33.82
N GLY A 33 -40.93 88.45 32.65
CA GLY A 33 -39.88 89.09 31.84
C GLY A 33 -40.24 90.51 31.39
N LYS A 34 -41.47 90.71 30.91
CA LYS A 34 -41.96 92.06 30.56
C LYS A 34 -42.05 92.99 31.76
N ALA A 35 -42.58 92.50 32.89
CA ALA A 35 -42.70 93.28 34.12
C ALA A 35 -41.32 93.69 34.69
N ALA A 36 -40.31 92.84 34.52
CA ALA A 36 -38.94 93.15 34.90
C ALA A 36 -38.36 94.29 34.05
N VAL A 37 -38.50 94.25 32.72
CA VAL A 37 -38.03 95.32 31.83
C VAL A 37 -38.80 96.63 32.05
N GLN A 38 -40.11 96.57 32.30
CA GLN A 38 -40.89 97.74 32.72
C GLN A 38 -40.34 98.35 34.01
N ARG A 39 -40.07 97.55 35.05
CA ARG A 39 -39.50 98.09 36.31
C ARG A 39 -38.10 98.67 36.10
N LEU A 40 -37.30 98.04 35.23
CA LEU A 40 -35.93 98.44 34.97
C LEU A 40 -35.82 99.72 34.12
N THR A 41 -36.76 99.95 33.20
CA THR A 41 -36.72 101.06 32.25
C THR A 41 -37.75 102.15 32.53
N GLY A 42 -38.77 101.88 33.35
CA GLY A 42 -39.86 102.80 33.69
C GLY A 42 -40.94 102.95 32.62
N LEU A 43 -40.89 102.19 31.52
CA LEU A 43 -41.86 102.26 30.42
C LEU A 43 -43.15 101.46 30.72
N PRO A 44 -44.34 101.86 30.21
CA PRO A 44 -45.57 101.09 30.38
C PRO A 44 -45.48 99.73 29.64
N MET A 45 -46.15 98.71 30.17
CA MET A 45 -46.01 97.30 29.73
C MET A 45 -46.27 97.05 28.24
N ASP A 46 -47.12 97.87 27.64
CA ASP A 46 -47.49 97.84 26.23
C ASP A 46 -46.34 98.30 25.31
N GLN A 47 -45.36 99.04 25.84
CA GLN A 47 -44.16 99.47 25.12
C GLN A 47 -42.98 98.51 25.26
N VAL A 48 -43.11 97.46 26.07
CA VAL A 48 -42.12 96.40 26.23
C VAL A 48 -42.43 95.24 25.27
N LYS A 49 -41.59 95.05 24.25
CA LYS A 49 -41.80 94.01 23.23
C LYS A 49 -40.97 92.75 23.50
N VAL A 50 -41.57 91.59 23.27
CA VAL A 50 -40.86 90.29 23.19
C VAL A 50 -40.11 90.28 21.87
N LEU A 51 -38.81 90.03 21.94
CA LEU A 51 -37.93 90.08 20.78
C LEU A 51 -37.86 88.72 20.07
N GLN A 52 -38.17 87.60 20.77
CA GLN A 52 -38.24 86.24 20.20
C GLN A 52 -39.12 85.30 21.07
N ASN A 53 -40.01 84.47 20.49
CA ASN A 53 -40.89 83.51 21.20
C ASN A 53 -41.12 82.21 20.39
N ASP A 54 -40.53 81.09 20.83
CA ASP A 54 -40.60 79.79 20.12
C ASP A 54 -41.79 78.90 20.54
N TRP A 55 -42.61 79.33 21.51
CA TRP A 55 -43.71 78.53 22.09
C TRP A 55 -44.83 78.19 21.09
N ALA A 56 -45.19 79.13 20.22
CA ALA A 56 -46.24 78.94 19.23
C ALA A 56 -45.93 77.79 18.26
N THR A 57 -44.64 77.51 18.03
CA THR A 57 -44.16 76.40 17.19
C THR A 57 -44.26 75.06 17.93
N ALA A 58 -43.99 75.02 19.23
CA ALA A 58 -44.04 73.80 20.05
C ALA A 58 -45.48 73.28 20.27
N VAL A 59 -46.44 74.19 20.52
CA VAL A 59 -47.86 73.83 20.66
C VAL A 59 -48.43 73.31 19.33
N LYS A 60 -48.05 73.94 18.21
CA LYS A 60 -48.48 73.51 16.87
C LYS A 60 -47.98 72.11 16.51
N ASN A 61 -46.77 71.76 16.95
CA ASN A 61 -46.14 70.46 16.67
C ASN A 61 -46.41 69.40 17.75
N GLN A 62 -47.24 69.69 18.76
CA GLN A 62 -47.53 68.83 19.93
C GLN A 62 -46.28 68.36 20.70
N THR A 63 -45.17 69.07 20.60
CA THR A 63 -43.92 68.70 21.29
C THR A 63 -43.90 69.12 22.76
N ASN A 64 -45.02 69.60 23.31
CA ASN A 64 -45.17 70.05 24.70
C ASN A 64 -45.87 69.02 25.63
N LYS A 65 -46.16 67.82 25.13
CA LYS A 65 -46.66 66.68 25.91
C LYS A 65 -45.63 65.57 25.94
N TYR A 66 -45.36 65.03 27.13
CA TYR A 66 -44.32 64.02 27.31
C TYR A 66 -44.88 62.78 28.02
N ASP A 67 -44.62 61.60 27.46
CA ASP A 67 -44.86 60.30 28.11
C ASP A 67 -43.75 60.05 29.13
N ILE A 68 -44.17 59.83 30.37
CA ILE A 68 -43.31 59.60 31.51
C ILE A 68 -43.57 58.23 32.17
N THR A 69 -44.29 57.35 31.47
CA THR A 69 -44.61 56.00 31.95
C THR A 69 -43.34 55.21 32.24
N GLY A 70 -43.18 54.73 33.47
CA GLY A 70 -42.03 53.93 33.89
C GLY A 70 -40.74 54.74 34.16
N LEU A 71 -40.78 56.08 34.07
CA LEU A 71 -39.64 56.94 34.38
C LEU A 71 -39.62 57.34 35.85
N THR A 72 -38.46 57.21 36.52
CA THR A 72 -38.27 57.68 37.89
C THR A 72 -38.12 59.20 37.94
N LYS A 73 -38.32 59.82 39.11
CA LYS A 73 -38.19 61.27 39.31
C LYS A 73 -36.89 61.87 38.72
N THR A 74 -35.76 61.19 38.92
CA THR A 74 -34.46 61.63 38.39
C THR A 74 -34.40 61.57 36.86
N ALA A 75 -34.99 60.54 36.25
CA ALA A 75 -35.04 60.38 34.80
C ALA A 75 -35.92 61.45 34.14
N ILE A 76 -37.03 61.85 34.79
CA ILE A 76 -37.89 62.94 34.30
C ILE A 76 -37.14 64.28 34.32
N THR A 77 -36.40 64.59 35.39
CA THR A 77 -35.61 65.83 35.47
C THR A 77 -34.52 65.89 34.40
N GLN A 78 -33.77 64.79 34.21
CA GLN A 78 -32.73 64.71 33.18
C GLN A 78 -33.32 64.77 31.76
N ALA A 79 -34.51 64.19 31.53
CA ALA A 79 -35.18 64.27 30.23
C ALA A 79 -35.63 65.70 29.91
N ALA A 80 -36.14 66.45 30.90
CA ALA A 80 -36.53 67.85 30.72
C ALA A 80 -35.33 68.77 30.44
N GLU A 81 -34.19 68.54 31.10
CA GLU A 81 -32.93 69.24 30.84
C GLU A 81 -32.37 68.92 29.45
N LYS A 82 -32.45 67.65 29.03
CA LYS A 82 -31.95 67.18 27.73
C LYS A 82 -32.84 67.56 26.55
N ALA A 83 -34.14 67.77 26.77
CA ALA A 83 -35.10 68.24 25.77
C ALA A 83 -35.04 69.76 25.52
N GLY A 84 -34.19 70.50 26.25
CA GLY A 84 -33.97 71.93 26.01
C GLY A 84 -35.12 72.83 26.45
N LEU A 85 -35.99 72.37 27.35
CA LEU A 85 -37.18 73.10 27.83
C LEU A 85 -36.88 74.32 28.73
N ASN A 86 -35.60 74.63 28.98
CA ASN A 86 -35.13 75.74 29.82
C ASN A 86 -34.51 76.91 29.01
N GLN A 87 -35.01 77.22 27.81
CA GLN A 87 -34.55 78.40 27.06
C GLN A 87 -35.29 79.69 27.47
N THR A 88 -34.54 80.79 27.63
CA THR A 88 -35.04 82.08 28.13
C THR A 88 -35.54 83.01 27.02
N VAL A 89 -36.75 83.55 27.19
CA VAL A 89 -37.38 84.55 26.31
C VAL A 89 -36.69 85.92 26.44
N GLN A 90 -36.34 86.57 25.32
CA GLN A 90 -35.61 87.87 25.29
C GLN A 90 -36.56 89.08 25.11
N VAL A 91 -36.34 90.16 25.89
CA VAL A 91 -37.20 91.37 25.97
C VAL A 91 -36.33 92.65 26.14
N GLY A 92 -36.55 93.77 25.41
CA GLY A 92 -35.66 94.97 25.43
C GLY A 92 -36.22 96.32 24.90
N VAL A 93 -35.42 97.42 24.98
CA VAL A 93 -35.78 98.86 24.68
C VAL A 93 -34.67 99.60 23.85
N PRO A 94 -34.94 100.57 22.93
CA PRO A 94 -33.93 101.25 22.06
C PRO A 94 -33.33 102.61 22.53
N GLU A 95 -32.23 103.06 21.89
CA GLU A 95 -31.13 103.99 22.32
C GLU A 95 -31.26 105.54 22.10
N LYS A 96 -30.86 106.41 23.09
CA LYS A 96 -30.08 107.70 23.06
C LYS A 96 -30.56 108.95 23.91
N LEU A 97 -29.57 109.72 24.49
CA LEU A 97 -29.37 111.23 24.68
C LEU A 97 -28.89 111.78 26.11
N PRO A 98 -28.42 113.07 26.37
CA PRO A 98 -27.02 113.57 26.67
C PRO A 98 -26.75 114.57 27.93
N HIS A 99 -25.65 115.41 27.93
CA HIS A 99 -24.66 116.05 28.93
C HIS A 99 -24.94 117.35 29.82
N TYR A 100 -23.98 117.87 30.71
CA TYR A 100 -23.42 119.30 30.96
C TYR A 100 -22.52 119.64 32.27
N LYS A 101 -21.86 120.86 32.38
CA LYS A 101 -20.65 121.41 33.19
C LYS A 101 -20.92 122.65 34.17
N VAL A 102 -20.11 122.95 35.25
CA VAL A 102 -20.27 124.11 36.24
C VAL A 102 -18.97 124.79 36.84
N ILE A 103 -19.02 126.10 37.26
CA ILE A 103 -17.96 127.00 37.86
C ILE A 103 -18.51 127.94 38.98
N ILE A 104 -17.72 128.38 39.99
CA ILE A 104 -18.08 129.35 41.08
C ILE A 104 -17.00 130.44 41.33
N GLY A 105 -17.36 131.74 41.36
CA GLY A 105 -16.51 132.87 41.80
C GLY A 105 -17.26 134.21 41.96
N CYS A 106 -16.80 135.13 42.82
CA CYS A 106 -17.40 136.46 43.07
C CYS A 106 -16.36 137.48 43.59
N ASN A 107 -16.46 138.76 43.18
CA ASN A 107 -15.46 139.80 43.42
C ASN A 107 -15.76 140.77 44.59
N LYS A 108 -16.85 140.60 45.37
CA LYS A 108 -17.11 141.28 46.66
C LYS A 108 -18.43 140.76 47.27
N TRP A 109 -18.46 140.47 48.57
CA TRP A 109 -19.67 140.01 49.26
C TRP A 109 -20.14 141.04 50.30
N GLU A 110 -21.40 141.47 50.18
CA GLU A 110 -22.20 142.06 51.26
C GLU A 110 -23.34 141.07 51.56
N ASN A 111 -23.29 140.44 52.75
CA ASN A 111 -24.24 139.52 53.40
C ASN A 111 -25.31 138.84 52.51
N LYS A 112 -24.93 137.75 51.83
CA LYS A 112 -25.87 136.79 51.20
C LYS A 112 -25.33 135.36 51.28
N ALA A 113 -26.18 134.38 51.60
CA ALA A 113 -25.86 132.94 51.61
C ALA A 113 -26.12 132.29 50.22
N GLY A 114 -25.43 131.19 49.91
CA GLY A 114 -25.59 130.39 48.67
C GLY A 114 -25.44 128.89 48.91
N THR A 115 -25.84 128.04 47.95
CA THR A 115 -25.76 126.56 48.05
C THR A 115 -25.07 125.87 46.88
N MET A 116 -24.23 124.87 47.18
CA MET A 116 -23.58 123.99 46.17
C MET A 116 -24.06 122.54 46.31
N THR A 117 -24.20 121.85 45.18
CA THR A 117 -24.56 120.43 45.06
C THR A 117 -23.56 119.68 44.17
N VAL A 118 -23.23 118.42 44.47
CA VAL A 118 -22.33 117.57 43.66
C VAL A 118 -22.99 116.22 43.40
N ASN A 119 -22.94 115.75 42.14
CA ASN A 119 -23.49 114.46 41.71
C ASN A 119 -22.43 113.52 41.09
N PHE A 120 -22.41 112.27 41.54
CA PHE A 120 -21.59 111.18 40.98
C PHE A 120 -22.42 110.35 40.00
N LEU A 121 -21.93 110.13 38.79
CA LEU A 121 -22.66 109.46 37.71
C LEU A 121 -21.83 108.31 37.11
N ASP A 122 -22.48 107.21 36.77
CA ASP A 122 -21.84 106.17 35.95
C ASP A 122 -21.66 106.68 34.50
N GLN A 123 -20.47 106.50 33.93
CA GLN A 123 -20.11 107.07 32.62
C GLN A 123 -20.98 106.53 31.49
N ALA A 124 -21.36 105.25 31.54
CA ALA A 124 -22.11 104.57 30.49
C ALA A 124 -23.61 104.89 30.56
N THR A 125 -24.17 104.90 31.76
CA THR A 125 -25.63 105.02 31.99
C THR A 125 -26.09 106.44 32.33
N LYS A 126 -25.17 107.34 32.70
CA LYS A 126 -25.44 108.73 33.16
C LYS A 126 -26.35 108.84 34.39
N LYS A 127 -26.74 107.71 35.00
CA LYS A 127 -27.52 107.67 36.25
C LYS A 127 -26.63 107.97 37.44
N ALA A 128 -27.23 108.51 38.49
CA ALA A 128 -26.56 108.73 39.76
C ALA A 128 -26.11 107.41 40.37
N ILE A 129 -24.86 107.37 40.82
CA ILE A 129 -24.28 106.30 41.63
C ILE A 129 -24.14 106.83 43.05
N ALA A 130 -24.49 106.00 44.04
CA ALA A 130 -24.51 106.41 45.44
C ALA A 130 -23.09 106.73 45.96
N THR A 131 -23.06 107.54 47.02
CA THR A 131 -21.95 108.35 47.56
C THR A 131 -20.58 107.68 47.69
N PRO A 132 -19.48 108.45 47.62
CA PRO A 132 -18.18 108.00 48.11
C PRO A 132 -18.21 107.79 49.64
N ASN A 133 -17.59 106.73 50.13
CA ASN A 133 -17.40 106.48 51.57
C ASN A 133 -16.39 107.45 52.24
N THR A 134 -15.95 108.48 51.53
CA THR A 134 -14.98 109.48 51.98
C THR A 134 -15.58 110.88 51.88
N ALA A 135 -15.42 111.67 52.94
CA ALA A 135 -15.91 113.04 52.98
C ALA A 135 -15.26 113.91 51.89
N LEU A 136 -16.08 114.65 51.14
CA LEU A 136 -15.61 115.68 50.22
C LEU A 136 -15.15 116.89 51.02
N SER A 137 -13.93 117.36 50.76
CA SER A 137 -13.44 118.62 51.35
C SER A 137 -13.59 119.76 50.35
N VAL A 138 -14.25 120.83 50.77
CA VAL A 138 -14.24 122.12 50.08
C VAL A 138 -13.25 123.01 50.80
N SER A 139 -12.18 123.43 50.11
CA SER A 139 -11.21 124.36 50.66
C SER A 139 -11.38 125.74 50.05
N VAL A 140 -11.23 126.76 50.90
CA VAL A 140 -11.29 128.17 50.56
C VAL A 140 -9.95 128.79 50.93
N GLN A 141 -9.29 129.45 49.99
CA GLN A 141 -8.04 130.19 50.27
C GLN A 141 -8.24 131.70 50.13
N TYR A 142 -7.68 132.45 51.10
CA TYR A 142 -7.47 133.89 51.04
C TYR A 142 -5.98 134.18 50.77
N ILE A 143 -5.67 135.20 49.99
CA ILE A 143 -4.29 135.71 49.86
C ILE A 143 -4.26 137.16 50.36
N THR A 144 -3.53 137.40 51.46
CA THR A 144 -3.16 138.76 51.90
C THR A 144 -1.66 138.79 52.17
N ASN A 145 -0.88 139.24 51.17
CA ASN A 145 0.58 139.44 51.15
C ASN A 145 1.46 138.14 51.18
N PRO A 146 2.54 138.01 50.36
CA PRO A 146 3.22 136.73 50.09
C PRO A 146 3.97 136.05 51.25
N ASN A 147 4.08 136.68 52.43
CA ASN A 147 5.09 136.31 53.42
C ASN A 147 4.56 135.81 54.77
N ASN A 148 3.26 135.50 54.97
CA ASN A 148 2.77 134.77 56.16
C ASN A 148 1.31 134.28 56.04
N GLY A 149 1.01 133.41 55.09
CA GLY A 149 -0.33 132.83 54.89
C GLY A 149 -0.66 131.73 55.90
N VAL A 150 -1.49 132.04 56.90
CA VAL A 150 -2.11 131.07 57.82
C VAL A 150 -3.40 130.54 57.20
N SER A 151 -3.57 129.22 57.12
CA SER A 151 -4.76 128.55 56.57
C SER A 151 -5.75 128.15 57.66
N TYR A 152 -7.02 128.47 57.49
CA TYR A 152 -8.11 127.94 58.32
C TYR A 152 -8.91 126.91 57.52
N ASN A 153 -8.80 125.64 57.93
CA ASN A 153 -9.63 124.55 57.43
C ASN A 153 -10.88 124.43 58.30
N GLY A 154 -11.96 125.11 57.92
CA GLY A 154 -13.29 124.73 58.40
C GLY A 154 -13.65 123.38 57.81
N ARG A 155 -13.83 122.34 58.65
CA ARG A 155 -14.33 121.02 58.23
C ARG A 155 -15.85 120.97 58.39
N PRO A 156 -16.64 120.88 57.32
CA PRO A 156 -18.01 120.38 57.42
C PRO A 156 -18.02 118.85 57.54
N GLN A 157 -19.03 118.29 58.22
CA GLN A 157 -19.26 116.84 58.34
C GLN A 157 -19.77 116.24 57.01
N ALA A 158 -19.66 114.91 56.85
CA ALA A 158 -19.94 114.17 55.61
C ALA A 158 -21.33 114.45 54.99
N PHE A 159 -21.45 114.35 53.66
CA PHE A 159 -22.66 114.73 52.92
C PHE A 159 -23.11 113.66 51.92
N ASP A 160 -24.43 113.61 51.68
CA ASP A 160 -25.08 112.75 50.70
C ASP A 160 -25.11 113.36 49.28
N ASN A 161 -25.28 112.49 48.27
CA ASN A 161 -25.45 112.88 46.88
C ASN A 161 -26.68 113.80 46.74
N GLY A 162 -26.52 114.98 46.13
CA GLY A 162 -27.63 115.95 45.98
C GLY A 162 -27.85 116.93 47.16
N GLN A 163 -27.06 116.85 48.23
CA GLN A 163 -27.24 117.72 49.41
C GLN A 163 -26.78 119.18 49.13
N LYS A 164 -27.50 120.17 49.72
CA LYS A 164 -27.20 121.61 49.60
C LYS A 164 -26.30 122.07 50.75
N ILE A 165 -25.17 122.72 50.43
CA ILE A 165 -24.28 123.31 51.45
C ILE A 165 -24.64 124.77 51.69
N THR A 166 -25.14 125.15 52.86
CA THR A 166 -25.35 126.57 53.23
C THR A 166 -24.12 127.12 53.96
N ILE A 167 -23.53 128.21 53.46
CA ILE A 167 -22.50 128.97 54.19
C ILE A 167 -23.22 130.03 55.02
N ASN A 168 -23.20 129.92 56.35
CA ASN A 168 -23.99 130.77 57.26
C ASN A 168 -23.28 132.11 57.61
N ASP A 169 -24.07 133.17 57.74
CA ASP A 169 -23.69 134.47 58.31
C ASP A 169 -23.20 134.30 59.76
N ASN A 170 -22.12 135.01 60.13
CA ASN A 170 -21.47 135.10 61.46
C ASN A 170 -20.21 134.26 61.74
N GLN A 171 -19.54 133.69 60.73
CA GLN A 171 -18.14 133.23 60.86
C GLN A 171 -17.14 134.13 60.10
N TRP A 172 -17.50 135.38 59.81
CA TRP A 172 -16.73 136.26 58.96
C TRP A 172 -16.45 137.61 59.64
N ASN A 173 -15.16 137.94 59.79
CA ASN A 173 -14.69 139.30 60.11
C ASN A 173 -14.21 139.95 58.80
N PRO A 174 -14.84 141.05 58.32
CA PRO A 174 -14.60 141.65 57.01
C PRO A 174 -13.24 142.35 56.83
N GLN A 175 -12.35 142.35 57.84
CA GLN A 175 -11.29 143.35 57.84
C GLN A 175 -10.12 143.11 56.87
N ASN A 176 -9.94 141.95 56.22
CA ASN A 176 -8.87 141.79 55.23
C ASN A 176 -9.13 140.64 54.22
N GLY A 177 -9.28 140.97 52.93
CA GLY A 177 -9.01 140.04 51.82
C GLY A 177 -10.18 139.65 50.90
N ASN A 178 -9.97 139.77 49.59
CA ASN A 178 -10.84 139.20 48.55
C ASN A 178 -10.66 137.67 48.47
N PHE A 179 -11.75 136.96 48.26
CA PHE A 179 -11.77 135.53 47.90
C PHE A 179 -11.50 135.39 46.41
N THR A 180 -10.62 134.48 45.99
CA THR A 180 -10.32 134.32 44.55
C THR A 180 -10.63 132.91 44.02
N TYR A 181 -10.50 131.83 44.81
CA TYR A 181 -10.75 130.45 44.35
C TYR A 181 -11.19 129.49 45.47
N GLY A 182 -12.00 128.49 45.13
CA GLY A 182 -12.31 127.33 45.98
C GLY A 182 -12.16 126.01 45.20
N TYR A 183 -11.72 124.96 45.87
CA TYR A 183 -11.44 123.64 45.28
C TYR A 183 -12.30 122.55 45.93
N VAL A 184 -12.70 121.53 45.15
CA VAL A 184 -13.47 120.37 45.64
C VAL A 184 -12.73 119.08 45.32
N ASN A 185 -12.15 118.41 46.33
CA ASN A 185 -11.41 117.16 46.12
C ASN A 185 -12.35 115.98 45.86
N LEU A 186 -12.13 115.26 44.75
CA LEU A 186 -12.92 114.10 44.31
C LEU A 186 -12.16 112.77 44.51
N PRO A 187 -12.83 111.67 44.89
CA PRO A 187 -12.19 110.36 45.00
C PRO A 187 -11.68 109.83 43.64
N GLN A 188 -10.63 109.00 43.64
CA GLN A 188 -10.13 108.36 42.40
C GLN A 188 -10.92 107.10 42.01
N THR A 189 -11.52 106.44 42.99
CA THR A 189 -12.35 105.25 42.80
C THR A 189 -13.53 105.29 43.76
N ILE A 190 -14.65 104.75 43.34
CA ILE A 190 -15.83 104.54 44.18
C ILE A 190 -16.34 103.12 44.01
N THR A 191 -17.20 102.69 44.93
CA THR A 191 -17.75 101.34 44.93
C THR A 191 -19.24 101.45 45.16
N ASP A 192 -20.01 100.77 44.32
CA ASP A 192 -21.45 100.66 44.44
C ASP A 192 -21.79 99.17 44.39
N ASP A 193 -22.47 98.68 45.42
CA ASP A 193 -22.90 97.28 45.58
C ASP A 193 -21.82 96.22 45.28
N GLY A 194 -20.59 96.46 45.76
CA GLY A 194 -19.44 95.55 45.62
C GLY A 194 -18.71 95.61 44.27
N ILE A 195 -19.17 96.45 43.34
CA ILE A 195 -18.55 96.64 42.03
C ILE A 195 -17.64 97.86 42.07
N LYS A 196 -16.39 97.69 41.63
CA LYS A 196 -15.39 98.78 41.63
C LYS A 196 -15.51 99.64 40.37
N TYR A 197 -15.58 100.95 40.59
CA TYR A 197 -15.59 101.98 39.55
C TYR A 197 -14.39 102.91 39.71
N GLU A 198 -13.82 103.38 38.59
CA GLU A 198 -12.68 104.29 38.56
C GLU A 198 -13.03 105.62 37.87
N LEU A 199 -12.48 106.72 38.39
CA LEU A 199 -12.75 108.08 37.89
C LEU A 199 -12.24 108.21 36.46
N VAL A 200 -13.10 108.69 35.57
CA VAL A 200 -12.75 108.85 34.16
C VAL A 200 -12.01 110.18 33.98
N LYS A 201 -10.69 110.12 33.76
CA LYS A 201 -9.86 111.29 33.45
C LYS A 201 -9.85 111.57 31.94
N ASN A 202 -10.50 112.64 31.48
CA ASN A 202 -10.37 113.12 30.10
C ASN A 202 -10.12 114.65 30.06
N ASN A 203 -8.82 114.98 29.99
CA ASN A 203 -7.99 116.21 29.78
C ASN A 203 -8.54 117.37 28.89
N PRO A 204 -7.88 118.56 28.72
CA PRO A 204 -6.64 119.15 29.31
C PRO A 204 -6.71 120.66 29.69
N VAL A 205 -5.94 121.18 30.67
CA VAL A 205 -5.41 122.58 30.67
C VAL A 205 -4.14 122.67 31.58
N ASP A 206 -3.03 123.17 31.04
CA ASP A 206 -1.69 123.44 31.63
C ASP A 206 -1.70 124.76 32.48
N PRO A 207 -0.61 125.35 33.07
CA PRO A 207 0.71 124.94 33.60
C PRO A 207 1.05 125.58 35.00
N ALA A 208 2.22 125.26 35.56
CA ALA A 208 3.15 126.20 36.24
C ALA A 208 2.72 127.13 37.41
N ASN A 209 1.59 126.98 38.11
CA ASN A 209 1.28 127.85 39.27
C ASN A 209 0.50 127.18 40.44
N ALA A 210 0.73 125.88 40.72
CA ALA A 210 0.13 125.21 41.87
C ALA A 210 1.20 124.64 42.81
N GLN A 211 1.45 125.32 43.93
CA GLN A 211 2.22 124.76 45.04
C GLN A 211 1.40 123.69 45.76
N ARG A 212 2.03 122.53 46.03
CA ARG A 212 1.61 121.47 46.98
C ARG A 212 0.12 121.12 46.98
N GLY A 213 -0.22 120.09 46.21
CA GLY A 213 -1.46 119.32 46.38
C GLY A 213 -2.69 119.98 45.74
N ASP A 214 -3.11 119.37 44.64
CA ASP A 214 -4.46 119.40 44.04
C ASP A 214 -4.82 120.48 42.96
N GLN A 215 -5.36 119.94 41.84
CA GLN A 215 -6.50 120.38 40.99
C GLN A 215 -6.29 121.09 39.63
N VAL A 216 -7.02 120.56 38.63
CA VAL A 216 -7.47 121.20 37.37
C VAL A 216 -9.00 121.30 37.46
N GLY A 217 -9.71 122.38 37.15
CA GLY A 217 -9.32 123.70 36.66
C GLY A 217 -10.57 124.62 36.62
N GLY A 218 -10.39 125.90 36.92
CA GLY A 218 -11.39 126.96 36.78
C GLY A 218 -11.13 127.84 35.55
N VAL A 219 -12.17 128.46 34.97
CA VAL A 219 -12.06 129.54 33.97
C VAL A 219 -13.13 130.62 34.23
N VAL A 220 -12.75 131.88 34.01
CA VAL A 220 -13.34 133.13 34.53
C VAL A 220 -14.37 133.76 33.56
N GLY A 221 -15.44 134.37 34.10
CA GLY A 221 -16.37 135.24 33.39
C GLY A 221 -17.32 135.98 34.35
N THR A 222 -17.57 137.28 34.13
CA THR A 222 -18.21 138.23 35.06
C THR A 222 -19.73 138.30 34.95
N PHE A 223 -20.50 138.05 36.03
CA PHE A 223 -21.93 138.38 36.16
C PHE A 223 -22.34 138.65 37.62
N ALA A 224 -23.48 139.33 37.83
CA ALA A 224 -23.89 139.95 39.09
C ALA A 224 -24.97 139.18 39.90
N ASN A 225 -24.76 139.16 41.24
CA ASN A 225 -25.72 138.96 42.36
C ASN A 225 -26.39 137.58 42.60
N SER A 226 -25.95 136.90 43.68
CA SER A 226 -26.52 135.70 44.38
C SER A 226 -26.49 134.35 43.61
N TYR A 227 -25.77 133.32 44.10
CA TYR A 227 -25.50 132.09 43.31
C TYR A 227 -25.63 130.73 44.05
N ASN A 228 -26.13 129.72 43.30
CA ASN A 228 -26.08 128.27 43.58
C ASN A 228 -25.33 127.53 42.45
N ALA A 229 -24.69 126.38 42.72
CA ALA A 229 -23.91 125.63 41.72
C ALA A 229 -24.06 124.09 41.84
N ALA A 230 -23.94 123.35 40.71
CA ALA A 230 -24.07 121.89 40.65
C ALA A 230 -22.94 121.19 39.84
N ILE A 231 -22.12 120.31 40.42
CA ILE A 231 -21.02 119.62 39.70
C ILE A 231 -21.40 118.16 39.38
N ASN A 232 -21.20 117.69 38.14
CA ASN A 232 -21.40 116.27 37.76
C ASN A 232 -20.06 115.58 37.42
N VAL A 233 -19.82 114.37 37.94
CA VAL A 233 -18.54 113.62 37.80
C VAL A 233 -18.79 112.19 37.32
N TYR A 234 -17.98 111.66 36.38
CA TYR A 234 -18.19 110.35 35.74
C TYR A 234 -17.16 109.27 36.09
N TYR A 235 -17.61 108.02 36.30
CA TYR A 235 -16.78 106.84 36.61
C TYR A 235 -17.06 105.63 35.69
N GLN A 236 -16.10 104.71 35.46
CA GLN A 236 -16.22 103.50 34.62
C GLN A 236 -15.94 102.16 35.35
N LYS A 237 -16.50 101.03 34.85
CA LYS A 237 -16.43 99.68 35.44
C LYS A 237 -15.30 98.80 34.87
N VAL A 238 -14.66 97.95 35.69
CA VAL A 238 -13.48 97.09 35.36
C VAL A 238 -13.86 95.63 34.97
N LYS A 239 -13.14 94.91 34.05
CA LYS A 239 -13.44 93.53 33.48
C LYS A 239 -12.28 92.48 33.58
N THR A 240 -12.54 91.15 33.43
CA THR A 240 -11.59 89.94 33.52
C THR A 240 -11.83 88.76 32.47
N PRO A 241 -10.88 87.79 32.15
CA PRO A 241 -10.88 86.84 30.94
C PRO A 241 -10.90 85.24 31.11
N THR A 242 -10.93 84.40 30.00
CA THR A 242 -11.29 82.90 29.81
C THR A 242 -10.25 81.90 29.09
N PRO A 243 -10.37 80.49 29.07
CA PRO A 243 -9.33 79.44 28.72
C PRO A 243 -9.43 78.54 27.39
N VAL A 244 -8.46 77.59 27.11
CA VAL A 244 -8.11 76.83 25.83
C VAL A 244 -8.37 75.28 25.83
N GLU A 245 -8.57 74.60 24.67
CA GLU A 245 -8.90 73.14 24.46
C GLU A 245 -7.70 72.14 24.34
N GLU A 246 -7.87 70.86 24.76
CA GLU A 246 -6.85 69.77 24.85
C GLU A 246 -7.22 68.44 24.11
N GLY A 247 -6.23 67.56 23.84
CA GLY A 247 -6.41 66.21 23.21
C GLY A 247 -5.28 65.21 23.49
N SER A 248 -5.31 63.98 22.92
CA SER A 248 -4.30 62.92 23.18
C SER A 248 -4.17 61.86 22.06
N VAL A 249 -3.02 61.18 21.97
CA VAL A 249 -2.76 60.02 21.11
C VAL A 249 -2.30 58.83 21.98
N THR A 250 -2.93 57.67 21.78
CA THR A 250 -2.58 56.42 22.47
C THR A 250 -2.47 55.28 21.46
N VAL A 251 -1.38 54.50 21.52
CA VAL A 251 -1.19 53.25 20.78
C VAL A 251 -1.18 52.10 21.75
N ILE A 252 -2.02 51.10 21.47
CA ILE A 252 -2.22 49.93 22.32
C ILE A 252 -1.96 48.69 21.47
N PHE A 253 -1.10 47.80 21.97
CA PHE A 253 -0.99 46.46 21.41
C PHE A 253 -1.95 45.54 22.17
N HIS A 254 -2.86 44.92 21.44
CA HIS A 254 -3.85 43.98 21.96
C HIS A 254 -3.48 42.58 21.51
N ASP A 255 -3.47 41.61 22.42
CA ASP A 255 -3.35 40.20 22.11
C ASP A 255 -4.74 39.58 21.95
N ASP A 256 -5.10 39.26 20.71
CA ASP A 256 -6.33 38.56 20.32
C ASP A 256 -6.40 37.12 20.83
N THR A 257 -5.26 36.52 21.23
CA THR A 257 -5.26 35.16 21.79
C THR A 257 -5.77 35.16 23.23
N THR A 258 -5.30 36.08 24.06
CA THR A 258 -5.70 36.18 25.48
C THR A 258 -6.82 37.19 25.74
N ASP A 259 -7.17 38.00 24.73
CA ASP A 259 -8.10 39.14 24.83
C ASP A 259 -7.64 40.18 25.87
N THR A 260 -6.34 40.48 25.86
CA THR A 260 -5.71 41.42 26.80
C THR A 260 -4.77 42.40 26.12
N GLN A 261 -4.46 43.51 26.81
CA GLN A 261 -3.40 44.41 26.36
C GLN A 261 -2.03 43.79 26.65
N ILE A 262 -1.14 43.78 25.66
CA ILE A 262 0.24 43.32 25.83
C ILE A 262 0.98 44.33 26.72
N PRO A 263 1.54 43.90 27.87
CA PRO A 263 2.24 44.80 28.78
C PRO A 263 3.54 45.32 28.18
N ASP A 264 4.01 46.46 28.69
CA ASP A 264 5.31 47.08 28.38
C ASP A 264 5.54 47.51 26.91
N VAL A 265 4.48 47.47 26.08
CA VAL A 265 4.48 47.95 24.69
C VAL A 265 3.37 48.98 24.44
N GLY A 266 3.50 49.75 23.36
CA GLY A 266 2.58 50.83 23.03
C GLY A 266 3.07 52.21 23.44
N TYR A 267 2.19 53.20 23.35
CA TYR A 267 2.53 54.61 23.55
C TYR A 267 1.33 55.40 24.08
N SER A 268 1.57 56.40 24.92
CA SER A 268 0.56 57.38 25.29
C SER A 268 1.18 58.76 25.45
N SER A 269 0.63 59.75 24.75
CA SER A 269 1.06 61.14 24.87
C SER A 269 0.59 61.82 26.16
N GLY A 270 -0.44 61.25 26.82
CA GLY A 270 -1.28 61.95 27.81
C GLY A 270 -2.13 63.05 27.18
N GLU A 271 -2.97 63.70 28.00
CA GLU A 271 -3.71 64.91 27.59
C GLU A 271 -2.72 66.08 27.45
N LYS A 272 -2.71 66.70 26.27
CA LYS A 272 -1.84 67.81 25.90
C LYS A 272 -2.61 68.83 25.06
N PRO A 273 -2.16 70.09 25.02
CA PRO A 273 -2.70 71.07 24.08
C PRO A 273 -2.62 70.57 22.63
N ALA A 274 -3.68 70.83 21.87
CA ALA A 274 -3.74 70.48 20.45
C ALA A 274 -2.57 71.14 19.67
N GLY A 275 -1.90 70.36 18.83
CA GLY A 275 -0.73 70.78 18.04
C GLY A 275 0.63 70.37 18.60
N THR A 276 0.68 69.79 19.81
CA THR A 276 1.93 69.25 20.41
C THR A 276 2.48 68.09 19.58
N SER A 277 3.78 68.09 19.27
CA SER A 277 4.43 67.01 18.50
C SER A 277 4.66 65.74 19.34
N PHE A 278 4.59 64.58 18.71
CA PHE A 278 5.00 63.28 19.25
C PHE A 278 5.80 62.50 18.20
N ASP A 279 6.72 61.64 18.65
CA ASP A 279 7.55 60.78 17.80
C ASP A 279 7.43 59.34 18.28
N TYR A 280 6.68 58.54 17.54
CA TYR A 280 6.43 57.14 17.86
C TYR A 280 6.07 56.35 16.60
N ASN A 281 6.74 55.22 16.40
CA ASN A 281 6.50 54.28 15.30
C ASN A 281 6.29 52.87 15.86
N PRO A 282 5.13 52.23 15.64
CA PRO A 282 4.86 50.90 16.18
C PRO A 282 5.70 49.78 15.54
N ALA A 283 6.31 49.98 14.36
CA ALA A 283 6.96 48.92 13.59
C ALA A 283 8.11 48.20 14.32
N GLU A 284 8.86 48.89 15.18
CA GLU A 284 9.95 48.27 15.95
C GLU A 284 9.41 47.32 17.03
N GLN A 285 8.39 47.77 17.77
CA GLN A 285 7.73 46.95 18.78
C GLN A 285 6.93 45.80 18.14
N GLU A 286 6.29 46.01 16.99
CA GLU A 286 5.69 44.93 16.20
C GLU A 286 6.71 43.84 15.89
N LYS A 287 7.91 44.21 15.40
CA LYS A 287 8.97 43.26 15.06
C LYS A 287 9.54 42.55 16.28
N GLU A 288 9.67 43.25 17.41
CA GLU A 288 10.10 42.64 18.67
C GLU A 288 9.08 41.60 19.14
N LEU A 289 7.79 41.92 19.08
CA LEU A 289 6.70 40.99 19.40
C LEU A 289 6.69 39.80 18.42
N GLU A 290 6.93 40.01 17.13
CA GLU A 290 7.06 38.91 16.16
C GLU A 290 8.23 37.95 16.52
N ASN A 291 9.36 38.48 16.98
CA ASN A 291 10.49 37.67 17.45
C ASN A 291 10.17 36.91 18.74
N GLN A 292 9.29 37.45 19.59
CA GLN A 292 8.80 36.79 20.79
C GLN A 292 7.72 35.72 20.49
N GLY A 293 7.27 35.63 19.24
CA GLY A 293 6.31 34.63 18.79
C GLY A 293 4.92 35.15 18.46
N TYR A 294 4.66 36.45 18.57
CA TYR A 294 3.40 37.05 18.12
C TYR A 294 3.31 37.13 16.59
N VAL A 295 2.11 37.35 16.07
CA VAL A 295 1.81 37.57 14.67
C VAL A 295 0.85 38.73 14.56
N TYR A 296 1.16 39.69 13.69
CA TYR A 296 0.26 40.78 13.36
C TYR A 296 -1.05 40.28 12.75
N VAL A 297 -2.18 40.79 13.24
CA VAL A 297 -3.53 40.47 12.74
C VAL A 297 -4.10 41.66 11.97
N LYS A 298 -4.20 42.82 12.61
CA LYS A 298 -4.78 44.04 12.03
C LYS A 298 -4.46 45.27 12.87
N THR A 299 -4.60 46.45 12.28
CA THR A 299 -4.58 47.73 13.00
C THR A 299 -5.92 48.44 12.86
N ASN A 300 -6.49 48.87 13.98
CA ASN A 300 -7.65 49.75 14.01
C ASN A 300 -7.22 51.18 14.35
N GLY A 301 -7.59 52.11 13.48
CA GLY A 301 -7.21 53.51 13.60
C GLY A 301 -5.94 53.82 12.80
N THR A 302 -5.55 55.08 12.80
CA THR A 302 -4.38 55.56 12.07
C THR A 302 -3.73 56.67 12.88
N LEU A 303 -2.41 56.63 13.00
CA LEU A 303 -1.67 57.70 13.66
C LEU A 303 -1.75 58.98 12.83
N PRO A 304 -1.85 60.16 13.47
CA PRO A 304 -1.72 61.45 12.78
C PRO A 304 -0.45 61.50 11.93
N SER A 305 -0.60 61.65 10.62
CA SER A 305 0.51 61.62 9.66
C SER A 305 1.46 62.82 9.78
N ASP A 306 1.03 63.88 10.46
CA ASP A 306 1.83 65.08 10.74
C ASP A 306 2.61 65.02 12.05
N GLY A 307 2.48 63.92 12.81
CA GLY A 307 3.15 63.71 14.09
C GLY A 307 2.68 64.66 15.19
N LYS A 308 1.43 65.17 15.12
CA LYS A 308 0.89 66.12 16.10
C LYS A 308 -0.39 65.64 16.79
N ILE A 309 -0.58 66.04 18.05
CA ILE A 309 -1.76 65.71 18.85
C ILE A 309 -2.96 66.54 18.39
N PRO A 310 -4.09 65.91 17.97
CA PRO A 310 -5.29 66.64 17.56
C PRO A 310 -6.11 67.15 18.76
N ALA A 311 -7.06 68.07 18.55
CA ALA A 311 -8.01 68.55 19.57
C ALA A 311 -9.11 67.51 19.91
N LYS A 312 -8.73 66.24 20.02
CA LYS A 312 -9.56 65.10 20.40
C LYS A 312 -8.67 63.94 20.82
N LYS A 313 -9.27 62.92 21.44
CA LYS A 313 -8.57 61.69 21.81
C LYS A 313 -8.54 60.72 20.63
N ILE A 314 -7.35 60.27 20.24
CA ILE A 314 -7.12 59.23 19.22
C ILE A 314 -6.54 58.00 19.91
N ALA A 315 -7.16 56.84 19.68
CA ALA A 315 -6.62 55.55 20.06
C ALA A 315 -6.37 54.73 18.78
N VAL A 316 -5.16 54.18 18.66
CA VAL A 316 -4.77 53.21 17.62
C VAL A 316 -4.53 51.89 18.32
N VAL A 317 -5.24 50.85 17.90
CA VAL A 317 -5.13 49.51 18.49
C VAL A 317 -4.55 48.57 17.46
N ILE A 318 -3.38 48.02 17.77
CA ILE A 318 -2.67 47.05 16.93
C ILE A 318 -2.95 45.68 17.53
N TYR A 319 -3.67 44.86 16.78
CA TYR A 319 -4.05 43.52 17.19
C TYR A 319 -2.99 42.54 16.74
N MET A 320 -2.41 41.86 17.71
CA MET A 320 -1.46 40.77 17.58
C MET A 320 -2.14 39.49 18.06
N ALA A 321 -1.67 38.34 17.63
CA ALA A 321 -2.08 37.06 18.19
C ALA A 321 -0.84 36.21 18.42
N HIS A 322 -0.93 35.23 19.32
CA HIS A 322 0.10 34.22 19.45
C HIS A 322 0.29 33.47 18.12
N GLY A 323 1.52 33.46 17.63
CA GLY A 323 1.92 32.65 16.50
C GLY A 323 2.02 31.18 16.87
N VAL A 324 1.82 30.32 15.89
CA VAL A 324 1.84 28.87 16.07
C VAL A 324 2.94 28.25 15.22
N GLN A 325 3.61 27.26 15.79
CA GLN A 325 4.52 26.37 15.09
C GLN A 325 3.83 25.02 14.83
N PRO A 326 3.63 24.63 13.56
CA PRO A 326 3.31 23.24 13.23
C PRO A 326 4.48 22.33 13.60
N VAL A 327 4.19 21.24 14.31
CA VAL A 327 5.18 20.26 14.76
C VAL A 327 4.79 18.87 14.25
N ASN A 328 5.76 18.16 13.68
CA ASN A 328 5.69 16.81 13.13
C ASN A 328 7.03 16.08 13.33
N PRO A 329 7.16 14.79 12.99
CA PRO A 329 8.42 14.05 13.21
C PRO A 329 9.65 14.62 12.51
N GLY A 330 9.46 15.34 11.40
CA GLY A 330 10.53 15.98 10.64
C GLY A 330 10.87 17.40 11.11
N THR A 331 10.19 17.93 12.13
CA THR A 331 10.41 19.31 12.59
C THR A 331 11.76 19.39 13.32
N PRO A 332 12.68 20.28 12.90
CA PRO A 332 13.98 20.43 13.56
C PRO A 332 13.83 20.88 15.02
N GLU A 333 14.67 20.36 15.91
CA GLU A 333 14.63 20.65 17.36
C GLU A 333 14.72 22.16 17.68
N LYS A 334 15.50 22.91 16.89
CA LYS A 334 15.63 24.37 17.01
C LYS A 334 14.35 25.16 16.76
N ASP A 335 13.40 24.58 16.01
CA ASP A 335 12.16 25.25 15.61
C ASP A 335 11.02 24.92 16.60
N ILE A 336 11.27 24.05 17.59
CA ILE A 336 10.29 23.64 18.59
C ILE A 336 10.13 24.72 19.66
N PRO A 337 8.91 25.23 19.90
CA PRO A 337 8.67 26.21 20.96
C PRO A 337 9.13 25.70 22.33
N LYS A 338 9.70 26.60 23.12
CA LYS A 338 10.14 26.27 24.48
C LYS A 338 8.92 25.91 25.33
N GLY A 339 8.99 24.80 26.07
CA GLY A 339 7.86 24.31 26.89
C GLY A 339 6.92 23.35 26.18
N THR A 340 7.21 22.96 24.93
CA THR A 340 6.46 21.92 24.20
C THR A 340 6.39 20.62 25.02
N PRO A 341 5.18 20.08 25.29
CA PRO A 341 4.99 18.82 26.02
C PRO A 341 5.77 17.67 25.40
N GLU A 342 6.19 16.70 26.22
CA GLU A 342 6.98 15.55 25.76
C GLU A 342 6.22 14.77 24.67
N GLU A 343 4.90 14.59 24.78
CA GLU A 343 4.11 13.91 23.74
C GLU A 343 4.09 14.63 22.38
N ALA A 344 4.35 15.94 22.35
CA ALA A 344 4.39 16.74 21.12
C ALA A 344 5.81 16.90 20.54
N GLN A 345 6.83 16.32 21.18
CA GLN A 345 8.20 16.34 20.68
C GLN A 345 8.31 15.51 19.39
N PRO A 346 9.07 15.96 18.35
CA PRO A 346 9.16 15.26 17.07
C PRO A 346 9.46 13.76 17.17
N LYS A 347 10.37 13.37 18.08
CA LYS A 347 10.72 11.97 18.37
C LYS A 347 9.54 11.09 18.82
N ASN A 348 8.52 11.69 19.44
CA ASN A 348 7.35 11.00 20.00
C ASN A 348 6.12 11.12 19.09
N LEU A 349 6.27 11.76 17.92
CA LEU A 349 5.21 11.89 16.91
C LEU A 349 5.26 10.77 15.85
N THR A 350 6.06 9.74 16.08
CA THR A 350 6.09 8.52 15.26
C THR A 350 5.88 7.33 16.17
N GLU A 351 4.87 6.52 15.87
CA GLU A 351 4.57 5.30 16.61
C GLU A 351 4.40 4.15 15.61
N GLU A 352 4.89 2.97 15.95
CA GLU A 352 4.74 1.78 15.11
C GLU A 352 3.86 0.75 15.79
N ALA A 353 3.16 -0.02 14.98
CA ALA A 353 2.52 -1.26 15.35
C ALA A 353 3.08 -2.37 14.47
N VAL A 354 3.52 -3.47 15.07
CA VAL A 354 4.14 -4.57 14.34
C VAL A 354 3.29 -5.83 14.43
N ARG A 355 2.99 -6.43 13.28
CA ARG A 355 2.43 -7.78 13.20
C ARG A 355 3.54 -8.75 12.82
N HIS A 356 3.93 -9.61 13.76
CA HIS A 356 4.84 -10.72 13.54
C HIS A 356 4.04 -11.94 13.07
N ILE A 357 4.44 -12.53 11.94
CA ILE A 357 3.80 -13.73 11.39
C ILE A 357 4.76 -14.90 11.54
N HIS A 358 4.36 -15.86 12.37
CA HIS A 358 5.11 -17.07 12.67
C HIS A 358 4.49 -18.25 11.94
N TYR A 359 5.29 -18.93 11.12
CA TYR A 359 4.87 -20.15 10.45
C TYR A 359 5.46 -21.34 11.20
N VAL A 360 4.60 -22.19 11.75
CA VAL A 360 5.00 -23.29 12.62
C VAL A 360 4.45 -24.62 12.14
N LEU A 361 5.14 -25.71 12.49
CA LEU A 361 4.73 -27.08 12.19
C LEU A 361 3.95 -27.66 13.37
N ASP A 362 2.79 -28.25 13.08
CA ASP A 362 2.10 -29.12 14.01
C ASP A 362 2.78 -30.50 14.01
N ASP A 363 3.66 -30.70 14.99
CA ASP A 363 4.42 -31.94 15.21
C ASP A 363 3.65 -32.99 16.02
N GLY A 364 2.37 -32.73 16.33
CA GLY A 364 1.54 -33.61 17.16
C GLY A 364 1.91 -33.57 18.65
N SER A 365 2.79 -32.67 19.09
CA SER A 365 3.20 -32.57 20.49
C SER A 365 2.14 -31.98 21.42
N GLY A 366 1.05 -31.44 20.87
CA GLY A 366 -0.01 -30.77 21.63
C GLY A 366 0.44 -29.46 22.30
N LYS A 367 1.63 -28.94 21.96
CA LYS A 367 2.15 -27.68 22.51
C LYS A 367 1.39 -26.47 21.95
N PRO A 368 1.36 -25.35 22.71
CA PRO A 368 0.89 -24.06 22.18
C PRO A 368 1.68 -23.62 20.95
N ASP A 369 1.05 -22.89 20.02
CA ASP A 369 1.67 -22.51 18.73
C ASP A 369 3.00 -21.77 18.88
N ALA A 370 3.14 -20.95 19.93
CA ALA A 370 4.38 -20.23 20.25
C ALA A 370 5.59 -21.13 20.55
N GLN A 371 5.37 -22.41 20.84
CA GLN A 371 6.41 -23.38 21.19
C GLN A 371 6.58 -24.47 20.13
N LYS A 372 5.80 -24.41 19.05
CA LYS A 372 5.92 -25.34 17.93
C LYS A 372 7.17 -25.02 17.11
N PRO A 373 7.83 -26.05 16.51
CA PRO A 373 9.00 -25.83 15.69
C PRO A 373 8.66 -24.97 14.44
N PRO A 374 9.59 -24.14 13.96
CA PRO A 374 9.35 -23.31 12.79
C PRO A 374 9.20 -24.15 11.51
N MET A 375 8.30 -23.74 10.62
CA MET A 375 8.15 -24.32 9.29
C MET A 375 9.32 -23.90 8.39
N THR A 376 9.97 -24.89 7.76
CA THR A 376 11.07 -24.69 6.82
C THR A 376 10.60 -24.87 5.37
N GLY A 377 11.37 -24.38 4.39
CA GLY A 377 11.06 -24.55 2.96
C GLY A 377 9.95 -23.64 2.40
N LEU A 378 9.59 -22.57 3.11
CA LEU A 378 8.66 -21.56 2.63
C LEU A 378 9.29 -20.69 1.52
N PRO A 379 8.50 -20.15 0.58
CA PRO A 379 8.99 -19.19 -0.43
C PRO A 379 9.77 -18.03 0.19
N ALA A 380 10.81 -17.56 -0.50
CA ALA A 380 11.72 -16.52 0.02
C ALA A 380 11.01 -15.18 0.26
N ASP A 381 9.94 -14.91 -0.50
CA ASP A 381 9.08 -13.73 -0.44
C ASP A 381 7.94 -13.84 0.58
N THR A 382 7.92 -14.91 1.40
CA THR A 382 6.91 -15.10 2.45
C THR A 382 6.93 -13.95 3.45
N ILE A 383 5.78 -13.28 3.63
CA ILE A 383 5.61 -12.17 4.57
C ILE A 383 5.76 -12.69 6.01
N ARG A 384 6.71 -12.14 6.77
CA ARG A 384 6.97 -12.50 8.18
C ARG A 384 6.76 -11.34 9.17
N LYS A 385 6.71 -10.12 8.65
CA LYS A 385 6.55 -8.90 9.42
C LYS A 385 5.75 -7.90 8.59
N GLN A 386 4.79 -7.25 9.22
CA GLN A 386 4.16 -6.05 8.70
C GLN A 386 4.26 -4.95 9.75
N THR A 387 4.47 -3.72 9.29
CA THR A 387 4.55 -2.54 10.13
C THR A 387 3.51 -1.53 9.65
N VAL A 388 2.71 -1.02 10.57
CA VAL A 388 1.88 0.17 10.37
C VAL A 388 2.52 1.30 11.16
N THR A 389 2.76 2.42 10.48
CA THR A 389 3.41 3.60 11.07
C THR A 389 2.35 4.68 11.22
N PHE A 390 2.24 5.19 12.44
CA PHE A 390 1.39 6.31 12.81
C PHE A 390 2.25 7.57 12.91
N THR A 391 1.79 8.65 12.29
CA THR A 391 2.46 9.95 12.28
C THR A 391 1.56 11.01 12.88
N GLY A 392 2.01 11.60 13.97
CA GLY A 392 1.33 12.68 14.67
C GLY A 392 1.71 14.03 14.09
N ASN A 393 0.73 14.90 13.90
CA ASN A 393 0.94 16.31 13.59
C ASN A 393 0.18 17.16 14.59
N THR A 394 0.81 18.21 15.10
CA THR A 394 0.18 19.10 16.07
C THR A 394 0.61 20.54 15.85
N TYR A 395 -0.03 21.45 16.58
CA TYR A 395 0.20 22.87 16.53
C TYR A 395 0.56 23.35 17.93
N VAL A 396 1.72 23.98 18.05
CA VAL A 396 2.23 24.46 19.33
C VAL A 396 2.32 25.98 19.30
N ASP A 397 1.76 26.61 20.32
CA ASP A 397 1.84 28.05 20.54
C ASP A 397 3.31 28.45 20.80
N LYS A 398 3.81 29.42 20.02
CA LYS A 398 5.20 29.87 20.10
C LYS A 398 5.54 30.57 21.42
N ILE A 399 4.55 31.10 22.12
CA ILE A 399 4.70 31.86 23.36
C ILE A 399 4.53 30.95 24.57
N THR A 400 3.42 30.20 24.63
CA THR A 400 3.11 29.36 25.80
C THR A 400 3.74 27.97 25.75
N GLY A 401 4.14 27.50 24.56
CA GLY A 401 4.63 26.15 24.34
C GLY A 401 3.54 25.07 24.40
N GLN A 402 2.27 25.44 24.56
CA GLN A 402 1.18 24.48 24.69
C GLN A 402 0.61 24.04 23.34
N ILE A 403 0.01 22.86 23.30
CA ILE A 403 -0.75 22.40 22.13
C ILE A 403 -2.03 23.22 22.02
N VAL A 404 -2.27 23.78 20.84
CA VAL A 404 -3.37 24.71 20.56
C VAL A 404 -4.06 24.34 19.24
N ASN A 405 -5.29 24.83 19.04
CA ASN A 405 -5.87 24.88 17.71
C ASN A 405 -5.27 26.04 16.93
N ALA A 406 -5.14 25.89 15.62
CA ALA A 406 -4.50 26.90 14.79
C ALA A 406 -5.29 27.17 13.53
N LYS A 407 -5.23 28.43 13.08
CA LYS A 407 -5.74 28.88 11.79
C LYS A 407 -4.69 29.69 11.05
N ARG A 408 -4.89 29.87 9.75
CA ARG A 408 -4.05 30.76 8.95
C ARG A 408 -4.68 32.14 8.82
N VAL A 409 -3.88 33.17 9.08
CA VAL A 409 -4.18 34.58 8.77
C VAL A 409 -2.98 35.11 7.99
N ASP A 410 -3.22 35.62 6.78
CA ASP A 410 -2.19 36.10 5.86
C ASP A 410 -0.99 35.15 5.66
N GLY A 411 -1.29 33.85 5.58
CA GLY A 411 -0.30 32.80 5.39
C GLY A 411 0.52 32.41 6.63
N LYS A 412 0.38 33.13 7.74
CA LYS A 412 0.98 32.82 9.04
C LYS A 412 0.01 32.01 9.91
N TRP A 413 0.53 31.10 10.73
CA TRP A 413 -0.28 30.33 11.68
C TRP A 413 -0.42 31.11 12.98
N ILE A 414 -1.66 31.25 13.45
CA ILE A 414 -2.00 31.86 14.75
C ILE A 414 -2.91 30.93 15.55
N VAL A 415 -2.99 31.15 16.87
CA VAL A 415 -3.92 30.42 17.73
C VAL A 415 -5.36 30.69 17.28
N ASP A 416 -6.15 29.63 17.15
CA ASP A 416 -7.57 29.74 16.82
C ASP A 416 -8.43 29.64 18.07
N THR A 417 -8.65 30.78 18.71
CA THR A 417 -9.50 30.94 19.90
C THR A 417 -10.99 30.65 19.64
N ALA A 418 -11.43 30.65 18.37
CA ALA A 418 -12.81 30.35 18.00
C ALA A 418 -13.08 28.84 17.88
N SER A 419 -12.03 28.01 17.79
CA SER A 419 -12.19 26.56 17.66
C SER A 419 -12.61 25.94 18.98
N THR A 420 -13.72 25.21 18.96
CA THR A 420 -14.21 24.42 20.09
C THR A 420 -13.61 23.00 20.12
N ALA A 421 -12.77 22.65 19.14
CA ALA A 421 -12.07 21.37 19.13
C ALA A 421 -11.11 21.30 20.34
N VAL A 422 -10.96 20.13 20.94
CA VAL A 422 -9.93 19.93 21.95
C VAL A 422 -8.57 19.93 21.25
N PRO A 423 -7.62 20.84 21.60
CA PRO A 423 -6.29 20.81 21.02
C PRO A 423 -5.61 19.46 21.28
N GLY A 424 -4.98 18.90 20.26
CA GLY A 424 -4.39 17.58 20.36
C GLY A 424 -3.53 17.22 19.16
N ILE A 425 -2.90 16.05 19.24
CA ILE A 425 -2.09 15.50 18.16
C ILE A 425 -3.01 14.78 17.19
N ASN A 426 -2.99 15.21 15.93
CA ASN A 426 -3.71 14.55 14.85
C ASN A 426 -2.83 13.43 14.29
N TRP A 427 -3.20 12.20 14.62
CA TRP A 427 -2.53 11.00 14.13
C TRP A 427 -3.10 10.55 12.80
N THR A 428 -2.23 10.36 11.82
CA THR A 428 -2.52 9.65 10.58
C THR A 428 -1.73 8.34 10.55
N ALA A 429 -2.17 7.38 9.74
CA ALA A 429 -1.47 6.11 9.59
C ALA A 429 -1.28 5.77 8.12
N ASN A 430 -0.18 5.09 7.78
CA ASN A 430 -0.09 4.43 6.50
C ASN A 430 -1.08 3.24 6.42
N ASN A 431 -1.36 2.77 5.21
CA ASN A 431 -2.23 1.61 4.96
C ASN A 431 -3.60 1.69 5.70
N ASP A 432 -4.17 2.89 5.82
CA ASP A 432 -5.41 3.18 6.54
C ASP A 432 -5.45 2.66 7.98
N GLY A 433 -4.29 2.54 8.64
CA GLY A 433 -4.17 2.05 10.00
C GLY A 433 -4.45 0.55 10.15
N LYS A 434 -4.23 -0.23 9.09
CA LYS A 434 -4.49 -1.67 9.07
C LYS A 434 -3.29 -2.47 8.59
N PHE A 435 -3.11 -3.63 9.20
CA PHE A 435 -2.31 -4.70 8.62
C PHE A 435 -3.07 -5.31 7.45
N ALA A 436 -2.46 -5.31 6.26
CA ALA A 436 -3.06 -5.89 5.07
C ALA A 436 -3.31 -7.39 5.22
N GLY A 437 -4.45 -7.88 4.72
CA GLY A 437 -4.70 -9.31 4.61
C GLY A 437 -3.74 -9.97 3.62
N PHE A 438 -3.45 -11.25 3.84
CA PHE A 438 -2.65 -12.04 2.91
C PHE A 438 -3.07 -13.51 2.95
N ASP A 439 -2.90 -14.18 1.82
CA ASP A 439 -3.07 -15.62 1.72
C ASP A 439 -1.83 -16.32 2.25
N THR A 440 -2.04 -17.35 3.07
CA THR A 440 -0.92 -18.13 3.58
C THR A 440 -0.32 -18.98 2.45
N PRO A 441 1.03 -19.13 2.38
CA PRO A 441 1.66 -19.91 1.34
C PRO A 441 1.15 -21.35 1.29
N VAL A 442 0.82 -21.85 0.11
CA VAL A 442 0.44 -23.25 -0.06
C VAL A 442 1.71 -24.10 -0.13
N VAL A 443 1.87 -25.05 0.80
CA VAL A 443 2.99 -26.00 0.82
C VAL A 443 2.46 -27.40 0.52
N LYS A 444 2.98 -28.05 -0.54
CA LYS A 444 2.59 -29.42 -0.96
C LYS A 444 2.73 -30.39 0.23
N GLY A 445 1.67 -31.14 0.54
CA GLY A 445 1.67 -32.16 1.61
C GLY A 445 1.29 -31.66 3.01
N TYR A 446 0.92 -30.38 3.16
CA TYR A 446 0.49 -29.81 4.43
C TYR A 446 -0.88 -29.14 4.31
N ASN A 447 -1.72 -29.32 5.33
CA ASN A 447 -2.87 -28.48 5.60
C ASN A 447 -2.37 -27.24 6.34
N VAL A 448 -2.89 -26.07 6.00
CA VAL A 448 -2.50 -24.80 6.64
C VAL A 448 -3.72 -24.16 7.30
N VAL A 449 -3.55 -23.70 8.54
CA VAL A 449 -4.58 -23.00 9.31
C VAL A 449 -3.99 -21.76 10.00
N PRO A 450 -4.58 -20.57 9.82
CA PRO A 450 -5.63 -20.25 8.86
C PRO A 450 -5.10 -20.27 7.42
N THR A 451 -5.97 -20.43 6.41
CA THR A 451 -5.59 -20.38 4.98
C THR A 451 -5.30 -18.96 4.49
N SER A 452 -5.84 -17.96 5.18
CA SER A 452 -5.60 -16.54 4.96
C SER A 452 -5.64 -15.82 6.29
N VAL A 453 -4.78 -14.83 6.46
CA VAL A 453 -4.87 -13.92 7.61
C VAL A 453 -5.58 -12.66 7.12
N GLY A 454 -6.72 -12.35 7.72
CA GLY A 454 -7.52 -11.19 7.35
C GLY A 454 -6.83 -9.86 7.64
N GLU A 455 -7.45 -8.79 7.13
CA GLU A 455 -7.11 -7.43 7.57
C GLU A 455 -7.37 -7.27 9.06
N GLN A 456 -6.47 -6.58 9.75
CA GLN A 456 -6.62 -6.27 11.16
C GLN A 456 -6.25 -4.81 11.41
N LYS A 457 -7.11 -4.09 12.14
CA LYS A 457 -6.82 -2.73 12.57
C LYS A 457 -5.60 -2.74 13.50
N ALA A 458 -4.60 -1.92 13.18
CA ALA A 458 -3.41 -1.77 14.00
C ALA A 458 -3.69 -0.81 15.17
N VAL A 459 -3.05 -1.08 16.31
CA VAL A 459 -3.09 -0.23 17.50
C VAL A 459 -1.66 0.32 17.70
N PRO A 460 -1.47 1.65 17.81
CA PRO A 460 -0.13 2.23 18.02
C PRO A 460 0.55 1.62 19.26
N LYS A 461 1.86 1.34 19.16
CA LYS A 461 2.70 0.69 20.20
C LYS A 461 2.35 -0.77 20.52
N ASP A 462 1.49 -1.40 19.73
CA ASP A 462 1.09 -2.79 19.96
C ASP A 462 1.79 -3.73 18.99
N ASP A 463 2.38 -4.79 19.54
CA ASP A 463 3.04 -5.86 18.81
C ASP A 463 2.20 -7.13 18.93
N ILE A 464 1.66 -7.58 17.79
CA ILE A 464 0.82 -8.77 17.74
C ILE A 464 1.54 -9.93 17.06
N ASN A 465 1.27 -11.14 17.55
CA ASN A 465 1.79 -12.37 16.97
C ASN A 465 0.64 -13.15 16.32
N VAL A 466 0.81 -13.49 15.04
CA VAL A 466 -0.09 -14.39 14.31
C VAL A 466 0.66 -15.68 14.04
N TYR A 467 0.04 -16.80 14.38
CA TYR A 467 0.57 -18.13 14.10
C TYR A 467 -0.20 -18.75 12.93
N VAL A 468 0.55 -19.16 11.91
CA VAL A 468 0.08 -19.96 10.78
C VAL A 468 0.63 -21.37 10.98
N VAL A 469 -0.27 -22.31 11.21
CA VAL A 469 0.07 -23.68 11.59
C VAL A 469 -0.06 -24.59 10.37
N TYR A 470 1.05 -25.25 10.02
CA TYR A 470 1.06 -26.30 9.02
C TYR A 470 0.96 -27.66 9.70
N SER A 471 -0.15 -28.35 9.48
CA SER A 471 -0.33 -29.73 9.89
C SER A 471 -0.04 -30.62 8.68
N LYS A 472 0.86 -31.61 8.82
CA LYS A 472 1.10 -32.55 7.74
C LYS A 472 -0.23 -33.19 7.36
N MET A 473 -0.62 -33.11 6.08
CA MET A 473 -1.83 -33.79 5.62
C MET A 473 -1.71 -35.26 6.00
N PRO A 474 -2.75 -35.90 6.58
CA PRO A 474 -2.74 -37.34 6.70
C PRO A 474 -2.72 -37.91 5.27
N ILE A 475 -1.54 -38.28 4.78
CA ILE A 475 -1.40 -39.00 3.52
C ILE A 475 -1.92 -40.40 3.79
N THR A 476 -3.24 -40.58 3.67
CA THR A 476 -3.87 -41.90 3.87
C THR A 476 -3.77 -42.75 2.61
N GLN A 477 -3.38 -42.17 1.48
CA GLN A 477 -3.14 -42.89 0.25
C GLN A 477 -1.65 -43.32 0.19
N GLN A 478 -1.37 -44.49 0.77
CA GLN A 478 -0.12 -45.19 0.53
C GLN A 478 -0.26 -46.10 -0.69
N ALA A 479 0.77 -46.11 -1.52
CA ALA A 479 0.87 -47.00 -2.66
C ALA A 479 2.30 -47.56 -2.76
N SER A 480 2.47 -48.53 -3.64
CA SER A 480 3.79 -49.08 -3.97
C SER A 480 4.04 -49.01 -5.47
N VAL A 481 5.30 -48.76 -5.83
CA VAL A 481 5.81 -49.00 -7.18
C VAL A 481 6.63 -50.27 -7.14
N THR A 482 6.30 -51.24 -8.00
CA THR A 482 7.00 -52.51 -8.12
C THR A 482 7.51 -52.66 -9.54
N VAL A 483 8.79 -53.02 -9.69
CA VAL A 483 9.42 -53.39 -10.96
C VAL A 483 9.68 -54.89 -10.93
N ILE A 484 9.13 -55.59 -11.90
CA ILE A 484 9.28 -57.04 -12.07
C ILE A 484 10.03 -57.29 -13.37
N TYR A 485 11.03 -58.16 -13.32
CA TYR A 485 11.63 -58.72 -14.54
C TYR A 485 10.97 -60.07 -14.79
N HIS A 486 10.40 -60.26 -15.98
CA HIS A 486 9.66 -61.45 -16.32
C HIS A 486 10.31 -62.13 -17.53
N ASP A 487 10.47 -63.45 -17.44
CA ASP A 487 10.97 -64.31 -18.50
C ASP A 487 9.79 -64.87 -19.30
N ASP A 488 9.57 -64.31 -20.48
CA ASP A 488 8.50 -64.70 -21.42
C ASP A 488 8.70 -66.13 -21.97
N THR A 489 9.93 -66.67 -21.93
CA THR A 489 10.21 -68.02 -22.45
C THR A 489 9.83 -69.10 -21.46
N ALA A 490 10.11 -68.87 -20.17
CA ALA A 490 9.77 -69.81 -19.10
C ALA A 490 8.49 -69.44 -18.31
N ASP A 491 7.85 -68.31 -18.64
CA ASP A 491 6.65 -67.77 -17.98
C ASP A 491 6.84 -67.62 -16.46
N GLN A 492 7.93 -66.97 -16.05
CA GLN A 492 8.28 -66.82 -14.63
C GLN A 492 8.96 -65.49 -14.34
N ASN A 493 8.84 -65.03 -13.09
CA ASN A 493 9.55 -63.83 -12.65
C ASN A 493 11.02 -64.13 -12.33
N LEU A 494 11.90 -63.30 -12.85
CA LEU A 494 13.33 -63.34 -12.64
C LEU A 494 13.73 -62.63 -11.34
N PRO A 495 14.82 -63.04 -10.69
CA PRO A 495 15.36 -62.33 -9.53
C PRO A 495 15.86 -60.92 -9.89
N GLY A 496 15.94 -60.04 -8.89
CA GLY A 496 16.37 -58.65 -9.11
C GLY A 496 15.23 -57.65 -9.37
N GLY A 497 13.98 -58.08 -9.20
CA GLY A 497 12.86 -57.15 -9.06
C GLY A 497 13.05 -56.19 -7.88
N TRP A 498 12.35 -55.06 -7.95
CA TRP A 498 12.43 -54.00 -6.94
C TRP A 498 11.03 -53.57 -6.51
N THR A 499 10.87 -53.17 -5.25
CA THR A 499 9.65 -52.51 -4.78
C THR A 499 10.01 -51.38 -3.85
N SER A 500 9.27 -50.27 -3.92
CA SER A 500 9.34 -49.21 -2.91
C SER A 500 8.81 -49.70 -1.55
N GLY A 501 8.02 -50.77 -1.51
CA GLY A 501 7.12 -51.03 -0.40
C GLY A 501 5.96 -50.02 -0.39
N LYS A 502 5.11 -50.10 0.64
CA LYS A 502 4.05 -49.09 0.85
C LYS A 502 4.69 -47.81 1.36
N GLU A 503 4.64 -46.77 0.55
CA GLU A 503 5.15 -45.45 0.87
C GLU A 503 4.06 -44.40 0.62
N ASP A 504 4.23 -43.23 1.20
CA ASP A 504 3.30 -42.12 1.06
C ASP A 504 3.32 -41.58 -0.38
N GLN A 505 2.14 -41.32 -0.96
CA GLN A 505 2.02 -40.68 -2.28
C GLN A 505 2.87 -39.40 -2.37
N GLY A 506 3.60 -39.25 -3.48
CA GLY A 506 4.52 -38.14 -3.72
C GLY A 506 5.95 -38.38 -3.25
N THR A 507 6.23 -39.49 -2.54
CA THR A 507 7.61 -39.86 -2.18
C THR A 507 8.43 -40.13 -3.45
N PRO A 508 9.65 -39.61 -3.62
CA PRO A 508 10.46 -39.87 -4.81
C PRO A 508 10.81 -41.36 -4.96
N VAL A 509 10.56 -41.92 -6.15
CA VAL A 509 10.95 -43.32 -6.47
C VAL A 509 12.45 -43.37 -6.70
N LYS A 510 13.17 -44.15 -5.87
CA LYS A 510 14.64 -44.26 -5.93
C LYS A 510 15.13 -45.12 -7.09
N TYR A 511 14.32 -46.05 -7.56
CA TYR A 511 14.64 -46.90 -8.70
C TYR A 511 14.45 -46.11 -10.00
N THR A 512 15.40 -46.19 -10.91
CA THR A 512 15.45 -45.36 -12.11
C THR A 512 15.48 -46.18 -13.39
N GLN A 513 15.23 -45.55 -14.54
CA GLN A 513 15.40 -46.21 -15.84
C GLN A 513 16.84 -46.72 -16.05
N ALA A 514 17.85 -46.05 -15.49
CA ALA A 514 19.23 -46.52 -15.55
C ALA A 514 19.42 -47.85 -14.78
N ASN A 515 18.69 -48.06 -13.67
CA ASN A 515 18.69 -49.34 -12.97
C ASN A 515 18.06 -50.44 -13.81
N ILE A 516 16.93 -50.14 -14.49
CA ILE A 516 16.32 -51.07 -15.44
C ILE A 516 17.30 -51.47 -16.54
N ASN A 517 17.90 -50.49 -17.20
CA ASN A 517 18.83 -50.72 -18.29
C ASN A 517 20.05 -51.56 -17.83
N GLN A 518 20.54 -51.32 -16.60
CA GLN A 518 21.63 -52.10 -16.02
C GLN A 518 21.22 -53.55 -15.78
N THR A 519 20.06 -53.80 -15.18
CA THR A 519 19.57 -55.16 -14.93
C THR A 519 19.29 -55.90 -16.24
N VAL A 520 18.72 -55.22 -17.25
CA VAL A 520 18.56 -55.78 -18.61
C VAL A 520 19.91 -56.17 -19.19
N ALA A 521 20.92 -55.29 -19.14
CA ALA A 521 22.26 -55.60 -19.63
C ALA A 521 22.92 -56.79 -18.89
N ASP A 522 22.62 -56.97 -17.60
CA ASP A 522 23.11 -58.12 -16.83
C ASP A 522 22.39 -59.43 -17.19
N TYR A 523 21.13 -59.36 -17.62
CA TYR A 523 20.40 -60.51 -18.18
C TYR A 523 20.83 -60.82 -19.63
N GLU A 524 21.15 -59.82 -20.44
CA GLU A 524 21.69 -60.03 -21.79
C GLU A 524 23.00 -60.82 -21.77
N LYS A 525 23.88 -60.56 -20.79
CA LYS A 525 25.10 -61.36 -20.55
C LYS A 525 24.81 -62.81 -20.16
N LYS A 526 23.59 -63.11 -19.70
CA LYS A 526 23.11 -64.46 -19.36
C LYS A 526 22.28 -65.07 -20.49
N ASN A 527 22.41 -64.54 -21.71
CA ASN A 527 21.73 -64.99 -22.93
C ASN A 527 20.21 -64.71 -22.98
N TYR A 528 19.73 -63.71 -22.26
CA TYR A 528 18.40 -63.15 -22.50
C TYR A 528 18.46 -62.05 -23.57
N HIS A 529 17.31 -61.62 -24.08
CA HIS A 529 17.15 -60.37 -24.80
C HIS A 529 15.92 -59.62 -24.30
N TYR A 530 15.99 -58.29 -24.36
CA TYR A 530 14.85 -57.42 -24.06
C TYR A 530 13.74 -57.59 -25.09
N VAL A 531 12.51 -57.76 -24.61
CA VAL A 531 11.30 -57.85 -25.45
C VAL A 531 10.55 -56.52 -25.40
N ARG A 532 10.09 -56.13 -24.21
CA ARG A 532 9.32 -54.90 -23.98
C ARG A 532 9.26 -54.53 -22.50
N THR A 533 8.73 -53.36 -22.20
CA THR A 533 8.36 -52.94 -20.85
C THR A 533 6.90 -52.57 -20.85
N ASP A 534 6.12 -53.21 -19.97
CA ASP A 534 4.71 -52.92 -19.76
C ASP A 534 4.59 -51.94 -18.59
N GLY A 535 4.04 -50.75 -18.88
CA GLY A 535 3.91 -49.65 -17.93
C GLY A 535 5.06 -48.63 -17.99
N THR A 536 4.88 -47.50 -17.31
CA THR A 536 5.86 -46.42 -17.23
C THR A 536 6.32 -46.28 -15.80
N LEU A 537 7.63 -46.21 -15.56
CA LEU A 537 8.20 -45.97 -14.23
C LEU A 537 7.89 -44.54 -13.78
N PRO A 538 7.07 -44.34 -12.73
CA PRO A 538 6.79 -43.00 -12.23
C PRO A 538 7.99 -42.44 -11.44
N THR A 539 8.12 -41.12 -11.39
CA THR A 539 9.20 -40.43 -10.65
C THR A 539 8.87 -40.22 -9.16
N GLU A 540 7.60 -40.27 -8.79
CA GLU A 540 7.09 -40.20 -7.42
C GLU A 540 6.07 -41.33 -7.17
N ILE A 541 5.87 -41.75 -5.92
CA ILE A 541 4.87 -42.76 -5.54
C ILE A 541 3.47 -42.25 -5.95
N PRO A 542 2.74 -42.97 -6.82
CA PRO A 542 1.45 -42.54 -7.35
C PRO A 542 0.30 -42.78 -6.35
N ALA A 543 -0.93 -42.42 -6.72
CA ALA A 543 -2.12 -42.58 -5.87
C ALA A 543 -2.59 -44.05 -5.72
N GLN A 544 -2.13 -44.94 -6.59
CA GLN A 544 -2.48 -46.37 -6.59
C GLN A 544 -1.24 -47.21 -6.86
N ASN A 545 -1.27 -48.49 -6.52
CA ASN A 545 -0.13 -49.37 -6.79
C ASN A 545 0.14 -49.44 -8.29
N VAL A 546 1.40 -49.24 -8.67
CA VAL A 546 1.85 -49.37 -10.05
C VAL A 546 2.84 -50.52 -10.13
N THR A 547 2.62 -51.41 -11.10
CA THR A 547 3.58 -52.46 -11.44
C THR A 547 4.12 -52.17 -12.84
N VAL A 548 5.43 -52.14 -12.97
CA VAL A 548 6.14 -52.08 -14.24
C VAL A 548 6.76 -53.45 -14.48
N VAL A 549 6.45 -54.07 -15.61
CA VAL A 549 6.97 -55.41 -15.96
C VAL A 549 7.92 -55.28 -17.12
N VAL A 550 9.18 -55.64 -16.91
CA VAL A 550 10.22 -55.69 -17.94
C VAL A 550 10.28 -57.12 -18.45
N HIS A 551 9.83 -57.31 -19.68
CA HIS A 551 9.76 -58.61 -20.35
C HIS A 551 11.09 -58.90 -21.04
N LEU A 552 11.67 -60.05 -20.70
CA LEU A 552 12.90 -60.63 -21.24
C LEU A 552 12.57 -62.01 -21.81
N ALA A 553 13.30 -62.47 -22.82
CA ALA A 553 13.15 -63.82 -23.35
C ALA A 553 14.51 -64.45 -23.62
N HIS A 554 14.57 -65.77 -23.68
CA HIS A 554 15.80 -66.50 -23.97
C HIS A 554 16.24 -66.29 -25.42
N ASN A 555 17.54 -66.18 -25.65
CA ASN A 555 18.09 -66.27 -26.99
C ASN A 555 18.03 -67.72 -27.47
N MET A 556 17.54 -67.91 -28.70
CA MET A 556 17.51 -69.19 -29.38
C MET A 556 18.65 -69.23 -30.39
N ILE A 557 19.46 -70.29 -30.35
CA ILE A 557 20.63 -70.43 -31.23
C ILE A 557 20.52 -71.67 -32.13
N PRO A 558 20.91 -71.56 -33.42
CA PRO A 558 21.01 -72.71 -34.31
C PRO A 558 22.29 -73.51 -34.04
N VAL A 559 22.15 -74.83 -33.82
CA VAL A 559 23.29 -75.74 -33.63
C VAL A 559 23.28 -76.85 -34.68
N ASN A 560 24.38 -77.00 -35.40
CA ASN A 560 24.59 -77.98 -36.47
C ASN A 560 25.96 -78.69 -36.33
N PRO A 561 26.27 -79.70 -37.17
CA PRO A 561 27.54 -80.44 -37.09
C PRO A 561 28.81 -79.58 -37.23
N ASN A 562 28.71 -78.36 -37.77
CA ASN A 562 29.84 -77.45 -37.94
C ASN A 562 29.89 -76.33 -36.88
N THR A 563 28.87 -76.17 -36.02
CA THR A 563 28.91 -75.20 -34.91
C THR A 563 30.07 -75.54 -33.97
N PRO A 564 31.06 -74.64 -33.73
CA PRO A 564 32.26 -74.96 -32.95
C PRO A 564 31.96 -75.38 -31.50
N ASP A 565 31.11 -74.61 -30.81
CA ASP A 565 30.55 -74.96 -29.51
C ASP A 565 29.22 -75.68 -29.73
N LYS A 566 29.13 -76.96 -29.36
CA LYS A 566 27.89 -77.73 -29.51
C LYS A 566 26.82 -77.33 -28.50
N HIS A 567 27.12 -76.42 -27.56
CA HIS A 567 26.18 -75.95 -26.54
C HIS A 567 25.51 -77.11 -25.80
N GLY A 568 26.28 -78.17 -25.52
CA GLY A 568 25.79 -79.38 -24.83
C GLY A 568 24.97 -80.35 -25.69
N VAL A 569 24.74 -80.07 -26.98
CA VAL A 569 24.04 -80.98 -27.90
C VAL A 569 24.91 -82.20 -28.21
N ASN A 570 24.34 -83.40 -28.04
CA ASN A 570 24.99 -84.64 -28.44
C ASN A 570 25.11 -84.68 -29.98
N PRO A 571 26.31 -84.92 -30.56
CA PRO A 571 26.51 -85.08 -32.00
C PRO A 571 25.51 -86.02 -32.70
N ASP A 572 25.06 -87.10 -32.07
CA ASP A 572 24.08 -88.05 -32.65
C ASP A 572 22.71 -87.40 -32.93
N GLN A 573 22.42 -86.25 -32.30
CA GLN A 573 21.21 -85.48 -32.57
C GLN A 573 21.35 -84.59 -33.81
N LEU A 574 22.56 -84.42 -34.34
CA LEU A 574 22.90 -83.52 -35.44
C LEU A 574 23.40 -84.28 -36.67
N GLU A 575 24.00 -85.45 -36.48
CA GLU A 575 24.54 -86.31 -37.52
C GLU A 575 24.15 -87.77 -37.26
N ALA A 576 23.72 -88.47 -38.31
CA ALA A 576 23.40 -89.89 -38.26
C ALA A 576 23.93 -90.61 -39.50
N THR A 577 24.40 -91.83 -39.33
CA THR A 577 24.89 -92.68 -40.42
C THR A 577 24.03 -93.94 -40.54
N TYR A 578 23.61 -94.26 -41.77
CA TYR A 578 22.85 -95.48 -42.09
C TYR A 578 23.55 -96.30 -43.15
N THR A 579 23.47 -97.62 -43.03
CA THR A 579 24.18 -98.56 -43.92
C THR A 579 23.23 -99.35 -44.81
N SER A 580 23.69 -99.71 -46.01
CA SER A 580 23.11 -100.78 -46.83
C SER A 580 24.13 -101.91 -46.91
N THR A 581 23.75 -103.10 -46.46
CA THR A 581 24.63 -104.27 -46.39
C THR A 581 24.06 -105.42 -47.22
N LEU A 582 24.89 -106.03 -48.06
CA LEU A 582 24.56 -107.23 -48.82
C LEU A 582 25.37 -108.42 -48.29
N HIS A 583 24.66 -109.47 -47.89
CA HIS A 583 25.21 -110.73 -47.40
C HIS A 583 25.27 -111.78 -48.51
N TYR A 584 26.25 -112.70 -48.44
CA TYR A 584 26.40 -113.81 -49.39
C TYR A 584 26.36 -115.14 -48.65
N GLN A 585 25.21 -115.82 -48.68
CA GLN A 585 24.96 -116.97 -47.81
C GLN A 585 24.27 -118.12 -48.54
N THR A 586 24.37 -119.33 -47.99
CA THR A 586 23.51 -120.45 -48.39
C THR A 586 22.12 -120.35 -47.77
N LYS A 587 21.15 -121.14 -48.26
CA LYS A 587 19.81 -121.29 -47.61
C LYS A 587 19.87 -121.66 -46.12
N ALA A 588 20.96 -122.31 -45.68
CA ALA A 588 21.18 -122.68 -44.29
C ALA A 588 21.85 -121.57 -43.45
N GLY A 589 22.08 -120.38 -44.02
CA GLY A 589 22.69 -119.23 -43.34
C GLY A 589 24.23 -119.28 -43.24
N LYS A 590 24.89 -120.18 -43.97
CA LYS A 590 26.37 -120.22 -44.00
C LYS A 590 26.87 -119.11 -44.92
N THR A 591 27.67 -118.18 -44.39
CA THR A 591 28.40 -117.18 -45.16
C THR A 591 29.42 -117.81 -46.10
N LEU A 592 29.41 -117.40 -47.36
CA LEU A 592 30.34 -117.85 -48.41
C LEU A 592 31.36 -116.77 -48.77
N ALA A 593 30.93 -115.51 -48.82
CA ALA A 593 31.79 -114.35 -49.08
C ALA A 593 31.62 -113.27 -48.00
N PRO A 594 32.61 -112.38 -47.80
CA PRO A 594 32.48 -111.24 -46.89
C PRO A 594 31.33 -110.32 -47.27
N ASP A 595 30.62 -109.80 -46.27
CA ASP A 595 29.55 -108.83 -46.49
C ASP A 595 30.08 -107.57 -47.18
N SER A 596 29.27 -107.00 -48.07
CA SER A 596 29.56 -105.71 -48.70
C SER A 596 28.64 -104.64 -48.13
N SER A 597 29.20 -103.53 -47.65
CA SER A 597 28.41 -102.47 -47.01
C SER A 597 28.78 -101.08 -47.54
N GLN A 598 27.77 -100.21 -47.62
CA GLN A 598 27.90 -98.81 -48.01
C GLN A 598 27.17 -97.92 -47.00
N SER A 599 27.69 -96.74 -46.69
CA SER A 599 27.09 -95.81 -45.72
C SER A 599 26.50 -94.55 -46.38
N SER A 600 25.52 -93.95 -45.72
CA SER A 600 25.00 -92.62 -46.02
C SER A 600 24.97 -91.79 -44.74
N THR A 601 25.44 -90.54 -44.82
CA THR A 601 25.47 -89.61 -43.69
C THR A 601 24.37 -88.57 -43.87
N TRP A 602 23.64 -88.32 -42.80
CA TRP A 602 22.53 -87.37 -42.75
C TRP A 602 22.82 -86.36 -41.66
N THR A 603 22.47 -85.10 -41.90
CA THR A 603 22.66 -84.03 -40.92
C THR A 603 21.40 -83.20 -40.76
N ARG A 604 21.29 -82.56 -39.59
CA ARG A 604 20.29 -81.53 -39.35
C ARG A 604 20.84 -80.48 -38.40
N GLN A 605 20.12 -79.38 -38.36
CA GLN A 605 20.26 -78.33 -37.36
C GLN A 605 19.13 -78.43 -36.34
N VAL A 606 19.44 -78.16 -35.07
CA VAL A 606 18.47 -78.05 -33.98
C VAL A 606 18.50 -76.64 -33.37
N THR A 607 17.45 -76.29 -32.65
CA THR A 607 17.41 -75.06 -31.85
C THR A 607 17.81 -75.36 -30.42
N VAL A 608 18.75 -74.58 -29.88
CA VAL A 608 19.12 -74.64 -28.46
C VAL A 608 18.70 -73.34 -27.80
N ASP A 609 18.14 -73.48 -26.60
CA ASP A 609 17.90 -72.37 -25.70
C ASP A 609 19.22 -71.99 -25.01
N ALA A 610 19.71 -70.79 -25.26
CA ALA A 610 21.03 -70.36 -24.80
C ALA A 610 21.10 -70.07 -23.28
N VAL A 611 19.97 -70.01 -22.58
CA VAL A 611 19.92 -69.85 -21.13
C VAL A 611 19.97 -71.22 -20.45
N THR A 612 19.18 -72.18 -20.94
CA THR A 612 19.08 -73.51 -20.31
C THR A 612 20.06 -74.53 -20.90
N ASN A 613 20.67 -74.24 -22.05
CA ASN A 613 21.49 -75.15 -22.87
C ASN A 613 20.77 -76.45 -23.23
N LYS A 614 19.44 -76.38 -23.41
CA LYS A 614 18.61 -77.52 -23.81
C LYS A 614 18.13 -77.37 -25.24
N VAL A 615 18.02 -78.50 -25.94
CA VAL A 615 17.39 -78.55 -27.26
C VAL A 615 15.90 -78.28 -27.11
N VAL A 616 15.39 -77.33 -27.89
CA VAL A 616 13.97 -76.99 -27.96
C VAL A 616 13.31 -77.88 -29.01
N ASP A 617 12.33 -78.69 -28.59
CA ASP A 617 11.57 -79.52 -29.52
C ASP A 617 10.88 -78.64 -30.56
N LYS A 618 11.06 -78.97 -31.84
CA LYS A 618 10.58 -78.18 -32.99
C LYS A 618 10.89 -76.68 -32.91
N GLY A 619 12.02 -76.31 -32.28
CA GLY A 619 12.40 -74.91 -32.15
C GLY A 619 12.61 -74.22 -33.50
N GLN A 620 12.60 -72.89 -33.49
CA GLN A 620 12.59 -72.00 -34.67
C GLN A 620 13.59 -72.35 -35.78
N TYR A 621 14.79 -72.83 -35.42
CA TYR A 621 15.88 -73.16 -36.35
C TYR A 621 16.03 -74.65 -36.62
N THR A 622 15.15 -75.49 -36.07
CA THR A 622 15.21 -76.95 -36.21
C THR A 622 14.81 -77.33 -37.63
N THR A 623 15.64 -78.17 -38.26
CA THR A 623 15.44 -78.62 -39.64
C THR A 623 15.19 -80.13 -39.68
N ASN A 624 14.54 -80.57 -40.76
CA ASN A 624 14.47 -81.99 -41.08
C ASN A 624 15.86 -82.51 -41.46
N TRP A 625 16.10 -83.80 -41.23
CA TRP A 625 17.32 -84.49 -41.67
C TRP A 625 17.51 -84.37 -43.19
N GLN A 626 18.73 -84.02 -43.58
CA GLN A 626 19.16 -83.87 -44.97
C GLN A 626 20.32 -84.81 -45.27
N LEU A 627 20.30 -85.43 -46.45
CA LEU A 627 21.38 -86.30 -46.91
C LEU A 627 22.61 -85.45 -47.27
N ILE A 628 23.79 -85.84 -46.81
CA ILE A 628 25.05 -85.26 -47.28
C ILE A 628 25.35 -85.82 -48.68
N GLY A 629 25.46 -84.93 -49.67
CA GLY A 629 25.76 -85.26 -51.06
C GLY A 629 24.52 -85.21 -51.96
N HIS A 630 24.75 -85.37 -53.28
CA HIS A 630 23.70 -85.19 -54.30
C HIS A 630 23.06 -86.50 -54.78
N ASP A 631 23.66 -87.65 -54.48
CA ASP A 631 23.19 -88.95 -54.93
C ASP A 631 22.31 -89.63 -53.87
N ASN A 632 21.04 -89.86 -54.21
CA ASN A 632 20.04 -90.46 -53.33
C ASN A 632 20.02 -92.00 -53.37
N LYS A 633 20.90 -92.65 -54.13
CA LYS A 633 20.97 -94.11 -54.26
C LYS A 633 22.34 -94.65 -53.82
N TYR A 634 22.38 -95.88 -53.31
CA TYR A 634 23.63 -96.61 -53.12
C TYR A 634 24.15 -97.12 -54.47
N ASN A 635 25.47 -97.36 -54.56
CA ASN A 635 26.04 -98.00 -55.73
C ASN A 635 25.59 -99.47 -55.81
N ASN A 636 25.70 -100.05 -56.99
CA ASN A 636 25.46 -101.48 -57.17
C ASN A 636 26.50 -102.30 -56.41
N PHE A 637 26.07 -103.41 -55.81
CA PHE A 637 26.95 -104.36 -55.16
C PHE A 637 27.40 -105.42 -56.15
N ASN A 638 28.68 -105.78 -56.16
CA ASN A 638 29.18 -106.87 -56.98
C ASN A 638 28.89 -108.21 -56.31
N VAL A 639 28.43 -109.19 -57.09
CA VAL A 639 28.10 -110.53 -56.59
C VAL A 639 29.26 -111.47 -56.93
N PRO A 640 29.94 -112.07 -55.94
CA PRO A 640 31.09 -112.93 -56.18
C PRO A 640 30.68 -114.29 -56.75
N VAL A 641 31.54 -114.87 -57.59
CA VAL A 641 31.42 -116.27 -58.01
C VAL A 641 31.99 -117.16 -56.92
N GLU A 642 31.14 -117.98 -56.30
CA GLU A 642 31.52 -118.91 -55.23
C GLU A 642 31.60 -120.34 -55.77
N ILE A 643 32.82 -120.87 -55.86
CA ILE A 643 33.06 -122.18 -56.50
C ILE A 643 32.26 -123.30 -55.82
N GLY A 644 31.50 -124.04 -56.62
CA GLY A 644 30.63 -125.13 -56.17
C GLY A 644 29.23 -124.67 -55.74
N TYR A 645 28.89 -123.39 -55.91
CA TYR A 645 27.58 -122.82 -55.62
C TYR A 645 27.11 -121.89 -56.74
N ILE A 646 25.80 -121.80 -56.97
CA ILE A 646 25.19 -120.87 -57.93
C ILE A 646 24.28 -119.90 -57.18
N ALA A 647 24.40 -118.61 -57.48
CA ALA A 647 23.55 -117.58 -56.91
C ALA A 647 22.13 -117.69 -57.49
N GLU A 648 21.13 -117.55 -56.64
CA GLU A 648 19.74 -117.37 -57.09
C GLU A 648 19.61 -116.08 -57.90
N LYS A 649 18.68 -116.05 -58.86
CA LYS A 649 18.45 -114.89 -59.75
C LYS A 649 17.80 -113.70 -59.05
N THR A 650 17.40 -113.88 -57.79
CA THR A 650 16.89 -112.83 -56.93
C THR A 650 17.51 -112.95 -55.54
N THR A 651 17.69 -111.83 -54.87
CA THR A 651 18.05 -111.81 -53.45
C THR A 651 16.87 -112.30 -52.61
N LYS A 652 17.11 -112.49 -51.30
CA LYS A 652 16.08 -112.84 -50.32
C LYS A 652 14.91 -111.86 -50.32
N ASP A 653 15.19 -110.57 -50.51
CA ASP A 653 14.16 -109.52 -50.55
C ASP A 653 13.64 -109.23 -51.98
N GLY A 654 14.05 -110.02 -52.97
CA GLY A 654 13.49 -110.02 -54.32
C GLY A 654 14.17 -109.08 -55.32
N ALA A 655 15.32 -108.49 -54.98
CA ALA A 655 16.10 -107.70 -55.95
C ALA A 655 16.74 -108.63 -57.00
N PRO A 656 16.81 -108.24 -58.29
CA PRO A 656 17.42 -109.09 -59.31
C PRO A 656 18.92 -109.22 -59.08
N VAL A 657 19.42 -110.45 -59.23
CA VAL A 657 20.83 -110.81 -59.09
C VAL A 657 21.37 -111.18 -60.47
N THR A 658 22.46 -110.53 -60.86
CA THR A 658 23.29 -110.91 -62.01
C THR A 658 24.75 -110.95 -61.53
N THR A 659 25.68 -110.29 -62.22
CA THR A 659 27.00 -109.96 -61.67
C THR A 659 26.94 -108.86 -60.61
N ILE A 660 25.79 -108.19 -60.50
CA ILE A 660 25.51 -107.16 -59.49
C ILE A 660 24.13 -107.34 -58.85
N VAL A 661 23.95 -106.71 -57.68
CA VAL A 661 22.64 -106.34 -57.12
C VAL A 661 22.50 -104.82 -57.22
N PRO A 662 21.40 -104.29 -57.82
CA PRO A 662 21.18 -102.86 -57.90
C PRO A 662 21.14 -102.21 -56.50
N GLY A 663 21.83 -101.09 -56.34
CA GLY A 663 21.81 -100.37 -55.06
C GLY A 663 20.40 -99.87 -54.69
N GLN A 664 20.10 -99.77 -53.40
CA GLN A 664 18.81 -99.28 -52.91
C GLN A 664 18.83 -97.75 -52.71
N LEU A 665 17.66 -97.12 -52.52
CA LEU A 665 17.60 -95.70 -52.15
C LEU A 665 18.15 -95.50 -50.72
N LYS A 666 18.89 -94.42 -50.53
CA LYS A 666 19.37 -94.01 -49.20
C LYS A 666 18.17 -93.53 -48.37
N VAL A 667 17.97 -94.16 -47.23
CA VAL A 667 16.89 -93.86 -46.28
C VAL A 667 17.43 -93.80 -44.85
N GLN A 668 16.67 -93.23 -43.94
CA GLN A 668 17.05 -93.08 -42.53
C GLN A 668 16.82 -94.37 -41.71
N ARG A 669 17.31 -95.49 -42.22
CA ARG A 669 17.37 -96.79 -41.53
C ARG A 669 18.43 -97.67 -42.18
N ASN A 670 18.97 -98.60 -41.41
CA ASN A 670 19.86 -99.62 -41.97
C ASN A 670 19.05 -100.57 -42.87
N LEU A 671 19.65 -100.91 -44.01
CA LEU A 671 19.13 -101.84 -45.02
C LEU A 671 20.03 -103.06 -45.05
N GLU A 672 19.43 -104.24 -45.13
CA GLU A 672 20.11 -105.51 -45.24
C GLU A 672 19.40 -106.35 -46.30
N ASP A 673 20.16 -107.04 -47.15
CA ASP A 673 19.63 -108.01 -48.11
C ASP A 673 20.64 -109.17 -48.26
N THR A 674 20.24 -110.28 -48.85
CA THR A 674 21.08 -111.49 -48.95
C THR A 674 20.99 -112.11 -50.34
N VAL A 675 22.13 -112.32 -50.98
CA VAL A 675 22.24 -113.22 -52.13
C VAL A 675 22.31 -114.65 -51.60
N ILE A 676 21.34 -115.47 -52.01
CA ILE A 676 21.26 -116.87 -51.64
C ILE A 676 21.99 -117.72 -52.69
N TYR A 677 22.87 -118.59 -52.21
CA TYR A 677 23.62 -119.53 -53.03
C TYR A 677 23.15 -120.96 -52.79
N ASP A 678 22.84 -121.65 -53.88
CA ASP A 678 22.53 -123.07 -53.89
C ASP A 678 23.76 -123.89 -54.26
N LYS A 679 23.94 -125.02 -53.60
CA LYS A 679 25.05 -125.92 -53.91
C LYS A 679 24.85 -126.54 -55.28
N LEU A 680 25.87 -126.48 -56.12
CA LEU A 680 25.86 -127.15 -57.41
C LEU A 680 25.81 -128.68 -57.22
N ALA A 681 25.00 -129.33 -58.05
CA ALA A 681 24.90 -130.77 -58.10
C ALA A 681 25.97 -131.37 -59.02
N LYS A 682 25.79 -132.63 -59.39
CA LYS A 682 26.77 -133.43 -60.13
C LYS A 682 26.13 -134.16 -61.29
N ILE A 683 26.93 -134.45 -62.31
CA ILE A 683 26.65 -135.38 -63.39
C ILE A 683 26.95 -136.80 -62.89
N ILE A 684 25.97 -137.70 -62.94
CA ILE A 684 26.05 -139.05 -62.38
C ILE A 684 25.76 -140.09 -63.48
N PRO A 685 26.72 -140.93 -63.86
CA PRO A 685 26.45 -142.10 -64.69
C PRO A 685 25.65 -143.15 -63.93
N VAL A 686 24.53 -143.57 -64.49
CA VAL A 686 23.65 -144.59 -63.93
C VAL A 686 23.38 -145.70 -64.94
N ASP A 687 22.99 -146.86 -64.45
CA ASP A 687 22.44 -147.91 -65.30
C ASP A 687 20.99 -147.62 -65.72
N SER A 688 20.42 -148.47 -66.58
CA SER A 688 19.01 -148.40 -67.01
C SER A 688 18.00 -148.52 -65.84
N ALA A 689 18.43 -148.94 -64.66
CA ALA A 689 17.62 -148.99 -63.43
C ALA A 689 17.86 -147.78 -62.50
N HIS A 690 18.54 -146.74 -63.01
CA HIS A 690 18.88 -145.51 -62.30
C HIS A 690 19.80 -145.73 -61.08
N GLN A 691 20.58 -146.81 -61.06
CA GLN A 691 21.59 -147.03 -60.03
C GLN A 691 22.96 -146.52 -60.49
N PRO A 692 23.76 -145.85 -59.63
CA PRO A 692 25.09 -145.39 -60.00
C PRO A 692 26.00 -146.52 -60.49
N ILE A 693 26.74 -146.29 -61.58
CA ILE A 693 27.67 -147.28 -62.13
C ILE A 693 28.84 -147.51 -61.15
N PRO A 694 29.11 -148.75 -60.70
CA PRO A 694 30.20 -149.02 -59.76
C PRO A 694 31.57 -148.55 -60.27
N GLY A 695 32.29 -147.81 -59.44
CA GLY A 695 33.65 -147.36 -59.72
C GLY A 695 33.76 -146.07 -60.56
N VAL A 696 32.63 -145.46 -60.96
CA VAL A 696 32.62 -144.18 -61.70
C VAL A 696 32.28 -143.03 -60.75
N ALA A 697 33.16 -142.03 -60.68
CA ALA A 697 32.94 -140.85 -59.85
C ALA A 697 31.97 -139.88 -60.51
N ALA A 698 31.05 -139.30 -59.73
CA ALA A 698 30.22 -138.19 -60.17
C ALA A 698 31.04 -136.90 -60.29
N VAL A 699 30.84 -136.16 -61.38
CA VAL A 699 31.55 -134.89 -61.68
C VAL A 699 30.67 -133.70 -61.28
N PRO A 700 31.14 -132.75 -60.46
CA PRO A 700 30.36 -131.55 -60.14
C PRO A 700 30.29 -130.59 -61.33
N TYR A 701 29.18 -129.86 -61.44
CA TYR A 701 29.07 -128.76 -62.39
C TYR A 701 30.12 -127.67 -62.12
N GLN A 702 30.57 -127.00 -63.18
CA GLN A 702 31.52 -125.90 -63.10
C GLN A 702 30.82 -124.55 -63.24
N ASN A 703 31.10 -123.63 -62.31
CA ASN A 703 30.61 -122.25 -62.39
C ASN A 703 31.11 -121.52 -63.64
N ASP A 704 30.29 -120.61 -64.18
CA ASP A 704 30.80 -119.57 -65.07
C ASP A 704 31.69 -118.62 -64.24
N PRO A 705 32.97 -118.42 -64.60
CA PRO A 705 33.89 -117.58 -63.81
C PRO A 705 33.53 -116.09 -63.83
N SER A 706 32.63 -115.67 -64.71
CA SER A 706 32.23 -114.27 -64.90
C SER A 706 30.79 -113.97 -64.46
N ASP A 707 29.95 -114.99 -64.25
CA ASP A 707 28.54 -114.84 -63.89
C ASP A 707 28.14 -115.80 -62.76
N PRO A 708 27.89 -115.28 -61.53
CA PRO A 708 27.58 -116.12 -60.38
C PRO A 708 26.23 -116.84 -60.48
N THR A 709 25.39 -116.47 -61.45
CA THR A 709 24.06 -117.06 -61.68
C THR A 709 24.06 -118.13 -62.78
N LYS A 710 25.24 -118.51 -63.29
CA LYS A 710 25.39 -119.47 -64.40
C LYS A 710 26.48 -120.52 -64.12
N ILE A 711 26.37 -121.62 -64.86
CA ILE A 711 27.41 -122.64 -65.02
C ILE A 711 27.95 -122.60 -66.44
N LEU A 712 29.08 -123.25 -66.69
CA LEU A 712 29.57 -123.48 -68.04
C LEU A 712 28.61 -124.39 -68.82
N PRO A 713 28.28 -124.08 -70.09
CA PRO A 713 27.46 -124.95 -70.92
C PRO A 713 28.28 -126.13 -71.47
N ASP A 714 27.58 -127.15 -71.96
CA ASP A 714 28.10 -128.31 -72.69
C ASP A 714 29.15 -129.13 -71.91
N GLU A 715 28.98 -129.27 -70.60
CA GLU A 715 29.89 -130.07 -69.76
C GLU A 715 29.86 -131.55 -70.15
N GLU A 716 31.02 -132.18 -70.25
CA GLU A 716 31.13 -133.59 -70.66
C GLU A 716 30.86 -134.55 -69.48
N SER A 717 30.13 -135.64 -69.75
CA SER A 717 29.96 -136.75 -68.79
C SER A 717 31.29 -137.44 -68.50
N PRO A 718 31.51 -137.96 -67.27
CA PRO A 718 32.71 -138.75 -66.97
C PRO A 718 32.79 -140.01 -67.83
N GLN A 719 34.01 -140.48 -68.06
CA GLN A 719 34.28 -141.75 -68.74
C GLN A 719 33.79 -142.92 -67.89
N VAL A 720 33.04 -143.84 -68.52
CA VAL A 720 32.57 -145.09 -67.89
C VAL A 720 33.36 -146.30 -68.44
N PRO A 721 33.44 -147.43 -67.70
CA PRO A 721 34.07 -148.64 -68.22
C PRO A 721 33.43 -149.11 -69.54
N ALA A 722 34.25 -149.66 -70.46
CA ALA A 722 33.82 -150.08 -71.79
C ALA A 722 32.70 -151.15 -71.82
N THR A 723 32.40 -151.79 -70.67
CA THR A 723 31.28 -152.72 -70.49
C THR A 723 29.91 -152.04 -70.41
N TRP A 724 29.87 -150.70 -70.44
CA TRP A 724 28.66 -149.89 -70.42
C TRP A 724 28.59 -149.03 -71.69
N GLN A 725 27.43 -149.01 -72.35
CA GLN A 725 27.16 -148.18 -73.52
C GLN A 725 26.10 -147.14 -73.21
N ILE A 726 26.31 -145.90 -73.65
CA ILE A 726 25.36 -144.81 -73.42
C ILE A 726 24.06 -145.07 -74.16
N GLU A 727 22.92 -144.87 -73.50
CA GLU A 727 21.62 -145.04 -74.14
C GLU A 727 21.33 -143.86 -75.09
N PRO A 728 20.76 -144.10 -76.29
CA PRO A 728 20.39 -143.01 -77.19
C PRO A 728 19.32 -142.07 -76.62
N LYS A 729 18.44 -142.60 -75.76
CA LYS A 729 17.37 -141.83 -75.11
C LYS A 729 17.84 -141.38 -73.73
N GLN A 730 18.09 -140.09 -73.59
CA GLN A 730 18.55 -139.48 -72.34
C GLN A 730 17.50 -138.53 -71.74
N PRO A 731 17.64 -138.17 -70.45
CA PRO A 731 16.88 -137.07 -69.85
C PRO A 731 17.07 -135.74 -70.59
N ALA A 732 16.14 -134.80 -70.40
CA ALA A 732 16.22 -133.48 -71.03
C ALA A 732 17.45 -132.71 -70.54
N GLY A 733 18.16 -132.04 -71.46
CA GLY A 733 19.43 -131.36 -71.18
C GLY A 733 20.68 -132.22 -71.42
N VAL A 734 20.53 -133.48 -71.83
CA VAL A 734 21.65 -134.39 -72.13
C VAL A 734 21.70 -134.70 -73.62
N THR A 735 22.85 -134.47 -74.25
CA THR A 735 23.09 -134.80 -75.67
C THR A 735 24.13 -135.92 -75.76
N PRO A 736 23.72 -137.18 -76.03
CA PRO A 736 24.66 -138.31 -76.11
C PRO A 736 25.44 -138.32 -77.43
N ASP A 737 26.71 -138.70 -77.36
CA ASP A 737 27.53 -139.13 -78.49
C ASP A 737 27.87 -140.61 -78.35
N ILE A 738 27.15 -141.43 -79.13
CA ILE A 738 27.26 -142.90 -79.11
C ILE A 738 28.65 -143.37 -79.55
N LYS A 739 29.36 -142.60 -80.40
CA LYS A 739 30.67 -143.00 -80.92
C LYS A 739 31.77 -142.89 -79.86
N THR A 740 31.70 -141.84 -79.07
CA THR A 740 32.68 -141.53 -78.02
C THR A 740 32.25 -142.02 -76.64
N ASN A 741 31.00 -142.52 -76.51
CA ASN A 741 30.40 -143.02 -75.28
C ASN A 741 30.31 -141.98 -74.14
N ILE A 742 30.20 -140.70 -74.51
CA ILE A 742 30.04 -139.55 -73.61
C ILE A 742 28.77 -138.77 -73.94
N ALA A 743 28.36 -137.88 -73.06
CA ALA A 743 27.32 -136.89 -73.32
C ALA A 743 27.79 -135.48 -73.00
N LYS A 744 27.26 -134.49 -73.72
CA LYS A 744 27.29 -133.08 -73.33
C LYS A 744 26.06 -132.74 -72.51
N VAL A 745 26.25 -132.06 -71.40
CA VAL A 745 25.21 -131.80 -70.39
C VAL A 745 24.98 -130.31 -70.24
N ASN A 746 23.74 -129.89 -70.49
CA ASN A 746 23.17 -128.58 -70.20
C ASN A 746 21.98 -128.78 -69.26
N PRO A 747 22.19 -128.79 -67.94
CA PRO A 747 21.13 -129.12 -66.99
C PRO A 747 20.01 -128.07 -67.01
N ILE A 748 18.76 -128.53 -66.88
CA ILE A 748 17.61 -127.65 -66.68
C ILE A 748 17.67 -126.95 -65.32
N ASP A 749 18.19 -127.66 -64.30
CA ASP A 749 18.36 -127.19 -62.93
C ASP A 749 19.72 -127.69 -62.40
N PRO A 750 20.75 -126.84 -62.34
CA PRO A 750 22.11 -127.23 -61.94
C PRO A 750 22.22 -127.54 -60.43
N THR A 751 21.16 -127.31 -59.65
CA THR A 751 21.10 -127.66 -58.22
C THR A 751 20.61 -129.09 -58.00
N LYS A 752 20.21 -129.79 -59.06
CA LYS A 752 19.80 -131.20 -59.05
C LYS A 752 20.77 -132.05 -59.87
N PRO A 753 21.06 -133.29 -59.43
CA PRO A 753 21.95 -134.15 -60.19
C PRO A 753 21.31 -134.51 -61.53
N THR A 754 22.13 -134.55 -62.58
CA THR A 754 21.71 -135.07 -63.89
C THR A 754 22.27 -136.46 -64.07
N GLU A 755 21.37 -137.39 -64.31
CA GLU A 755 21.70 -138.78 -64.58
C GLU A 755 21.99 -138.98 -66.07
N ILE A 756 23.08 -139.67 -66.37
CA ILE A 756 23.43 -140.12 -67.72
C ILE A 756 23.24 -141.62 -67.75
N ILE A 757 22.32 -142.09 -68.58
CA ILE A 757 21.86 -143.48 -68.55
C ILE A 757 22.72 -144.33 -69.48
N TYR A 758 23.24 -145.42 -68.95
CA TYR A 758 24.01 -146.42 -69.71
C TYR A 758 23.36 -147.78 -69.58
N GLN A 759 23.37 -148.53 -70.68
CA GLN A 759 23.00 -149.94 -70.69
C GLN A 759 24.26 -150.81 -70.54
N LYS A 760 24.18 -151.87 -69.73
CA LYS A 760 25.27 -152.82 -69.60
C LYS A 760 25.34 -153.66 -70.87
N THR A 761 26.49 -153.65 -71.56
CA THR A 761 26.71 -154.52 -72.71
C THR A 761 26.68 -155.97 -72.23
N PRO A 762 25.76 -156.82 -72.73
CA PRO A 762 25.73 -158.23 -72.35
C PRO A 762 27.08 -158.88 -72.64
N ILE A 763 27.63 -159.59 -71.66
CA ILE A 763 28.92 -160.31 -71.76
C ILE A 763 28.86 -161.49 -72.77
N GLY A 764 27.79 -161.59 -73.58
CA GLY A 764 27.52 -162.71 -74.49
C GLY A 764 27.93 -162.54 -75.95
N ASP A 765 28.09 -161.33 -76.49
CA ASP A 765 28.17 -161.13 -77.96
C ASP A 765 29.48 -160.49 -78.46
N TYR A 766 30.62 -160.96 -77.92
CA TYR A 766 31.94 -160.80 -78.58
C TYR A 766 32.67 -162.14 -78.78
N LEU A 767 31.92 -163.23 -78.99
CA LEU A 767 32.48 -164.41 -79.65
C LEU A 767 31.59 -164.86 -80.81
N SER A 768 32.18 -164.73 -82.00
CA SER A 768 31.79 -165.27 -83.29
C SER A 768 30.67 -164.54 -84.05
N LYS A 769 31.09 -163.80 -85.07
CA LYS A 769 31.01 -164.30 -86.45
C LYS A 769 32.10 -163.63 -87.28
N ASP A 770 33.09 -164.44 -87.62
CA ASP A 770 33.93 -164.26 -88.80
C ASP A 770 33.15 -164.79 -90.01
N PRO A 771 32.93 -164.00 -91.06
CA PRO A 771 32.52 -164.55 -92.35
C PRO A 771 33.34 -163.88 -93.45
N ASN A 772 34.44 -164.50 -93.85
CA ASN A 772 34.81 -164.50 -95.26
C ASN A 772 35.57 -165.80 -95.60
N SER A 773 35.28 -166.52 -96.69
CA SER A 773 34.33 -166.30 -97.80
C SER A 773 33.96 -164.85 -98.11
#